data_AF-A0A2D4TWR9-F1
#
_entry.id   AF-A0A2D4TWR9-F1
#
_cell.length_a   1.000
_cell.length_b   1.000
_cell.length_c   1.000
_cell.angle_alpha   90.00
_cell.angle_beta   90.00
_cell.angle_gamma   90.00
#
_symmetry.space_group_name_H-M   'P 1'
#
loop_
_entity.id
_entity.type
_entity.pdbx_description
1 polymer ?
#
loop_
_entity_poly.entity_id
_entity_poly.type
_entity_poly.pdbx_seq_one_letter_code
_entity_poly.pdbx_strand_id
1 'polypeptide(L)'
;MSKYNTVSKNAWLMFSMGMLMGLSSAHAATTLSIPQVPLQTGSDVPPNILFMLDDSGSMAWSYMPDSISGICRNSTDVEDRAMGRSPHINKAYFDPAVNYVAPLQANGTPFANASFTAARTNGYSSSSAIVNLKTSFRATWQYQDGGSDAFCGSAGAADYYLYEPALCDDDDDEDDEECYRRYIVDEQSDAIKQNFANWYSYYRSRLMLSKAGIGRAFQTLPERMRVGYGRLNRNPEVERGVRAFEGSNKNQFYTWLYGRPDTTSGTPLKSTLQAAGDYYKTAEPYRAEPENTSSGLVSCRQNFTVLMTDGFYTNQSRGFGDSDGDGDGDTLADIAHHYWKTDLRSDLENNVPSGTLDPANWQHMVTYGVGLGVDGTITNVDDAKKWPINDSRWPKPDSNPRKIDDLLHAGVNSRGGFFSARDPETFNTELTNTLRNIVNRVASASNLAATTTTLQEDNSVFQASFNTSTWSGELVGVDVEDFSVQWTANFPDWGDRVIETSRGSGANPAQFSFEWAELNSAEKTALDNEQTVNYLRGERVNELTLFRERASLLGDIAHSSPVYVAESQNRNYQRYSWPEASSYQSFLTTTKTRAPRIFVGANDGMLHSFNADATVSDAGEETFAYVPQAMLTETSRLTDFASIDYEHRFYVDGSPIVADVFIGGAWRTVLVGTLGRGGDWMFALDITDPSEIKVLWDIKVPELGIMPHKPVITRLNNGRWSVLVGYGYNNSPGKSGLLVVDLEQGASLPIRKLETSDSDAVGLAQ
;
A
#
# COMPACT_ATOMS: atom_id res chain seq x y z
N MET A 1 -56.58 66.65 -34.48
CA MET A 1 -56.19 66.05 -33.18
C MET A 1 -54.89 65.28 -33.43
N SER A 2 -53.71 65.94 -33.35
CA SER A 2 -52.79 66.06 -32.19
C SER A 2 -51.86 64.85 -31.98
N LYS A 3 -50.57 64.99 -32.36
CA LYS A 3 -49.33 64.95 -31.52
C LYS A 3 -48.76 63.53 -31.22
N TYR A 4 -47.53 63.23 -31.64
CA TYR A 4 -46.23 63.42 -30.94
C TYR A 4 -46.03 62.55 -29.68
N ASN A 5 -45.00 61.68 -29.76
CA ASN A 5 -43.97 61.32 -28.75
C ASN A 5 -44.31 60.72 -27.36
N THR A 6 -43.29 60.00 -26.85
CA THR A 6 -42.92 59.67 -25.44
C THR A 6 -43.70 58.53 -24.75
N VAL A 7 -43.10 57.36 -24.47
CA VAL A 7 -42.09 56.99 -23.44
C VAL A 7 -42.57 57.17 -21.99
N SER A 8 -42.63 56.07 -21.22
CA SER A 8 -42.17 55.94 -19.81
C SER A 8 -42.62 54.57 -19.25
N LYS A 9 -41.72 53.58 -19.13
CA LYS A 9 -40.84 53.27 -17.97
C LYS A 9 -41.60 52.76 -16.73
N ASN A 10 -41.47 51.46 -16.48
CA ASN A 10 -41.23 50.86 -15.16
C ASN A 10 -40.88 49.38 -15.33
N ALA A 11 -39.58 49.08 -15.38
CA ALA A 11 -38.97 47.89 -14.73
C ALA A 11 -37.48 47.75 -15.10
N TRP A 12 -36.62 48.31 -14.22
CA TRP A 12 -35.32 47.75 -13.82
C TRP A 12 -34.10 47.82 -14.77
N LEU A 13 -33.53 49.02 -14.86
CA LEU A 13 -32.09 49.34 -14.81
C LEU A 13 -31.94 50.32 -13.63
N MET A 14 -30.90 50.47 -12.81
CA MET A 14 -29.51 50.03 -12.75
C MET A 14 -29.01 50.56 -11.39
N PHE A 15 -28.06 49.88 -10.74
CA PHE A 15 -26.92 50.60 -10.18
C PHE A 15 -25.68 49.69 -10.23
N SER A 16 -24.88 49.93 -11.25
CA SER A 16 -23.47 49.55 -11.36
C SER A 16 -22.66 50.21 -10.25
N MET A 17 -21.84 49.43 -9.51
CA MET A 17 -20.43 49.71 -9.19
C MET A 17 -19.90 48.64 -8.21
N GLY A 18 -18.88 47.85 -8.59
CA GLY A 18 -18.07 47.09 -7.63
C GLY A 18 -17.39 45.82 -8.17
N MET A 19 -16.06 45.91 -8.38
CA MET A 19 -15.04 44.82 -8.45
C MET A 19 -15.21 43.78 -9.58
N LEU A 20 -14.38 43.69 -10.63
CA LEU A 20 -12.91 43.64 -10.72
C LEU A 20 -12.28 42.60 -9.77
N MET A 21 -11.72 41.56 -10.39
CA MET A 21 -11.11 40.31 -9.84
C MET A 21 -12.05 39.10 -9.72
N GLY A 22 -12.52 38.60 -10.86
CA GLY A 22 -12.77 37.16 -11.00
C GLY A 22 -11.42 36.46 -11.15
N LEU A 23 -10.81 36.07 -10.03
CA LEU A 23 -9.71 35.11 -10.05
C LEU A 23 -10.25 33.82 -10.64
N SER A 24 -9.83 33.51 -11.86
CA SER A 24 -9.82 32.16 -12.37
C SER A 24 -9.05 31.29 -11.38
N SER A 25 -9.77 30.50 -10.58
CA SER A 25 -9.16 29.40 -9.84
C SER A 25 -8.61 28.43 -10.87
N ALA A 26 -7.31 28.56 -11.16
CA ALA A 26 -6.53 27.50 -11.76
C ALA A 26 -6.72 26.28 -10.85
N HIS A 27 -7.54 25.33 -11.28
CA HIS A 27 -7.52 24.00 -10.70
C HIS A 27 -6.15 23.45 -11.05
N ALA A 28 -5.26 23.35 -10.06
CA ALA A 28 -4.11 22.49 -10.19
C ALA A 28 -4.65 21.09 -10.50
N ALA A 29 -4.32 20.57 -11.68
CA ALA A 29 -4.69 19.24 -12.11
C ALA A 29 -4.08 18.25 -11.09
N THR A 30 -4.93 17.69 -10.23
CA THR A 30 -4.56 16.58 -9.37
C THR A 30 -4.34 15.37 -10.26
N THR A 31 -3.11 14.87 -10.30
CA THR A 31 -2.75 13.60 -10.94
C THR A 31 -3.66 12.50 -10.40
N LEU A 32 -4.41 11.84 -11.28
CA LEU A 32 -5.27 10.72 -10.90
C LEU A 32 -4.36 9.59 -10.41
N SER A 33 -4.37 9.33 -9.10
CA SER A 33 -3.61 8.23 -8.50
C SER A 33 -4.32 6.92 -8.86
N ILE A 34 -3.73 6.16 -9.80
CA ILE A 34 -4.21 4.83 -10.19
C ILE A 34 -3.42 3.81 -9.33
N PRO A 35 -4.10 2.89 -8.64
CA PRO A 35 -3.46 1.95 -7.72
C PRO A 35 -2.41 1.09 -8.42
N GLN A 36 -1.27 0.89 -7.76
CA GLN A 36 -0.15 0.05 -8.21
C GLN A 36 -0.39 -1.45 -7.99
N VAL A 37 -1.62 -1.83 -7.65
CA VAL A 37 -2.07 -3.22 -7.46
C VAL A 37 -3.37 -3.41 -8.22
N PRO A 38 -3.61 -4.57 -8.87
CA PRO A 38 -4.80 -4.78 -9.68
C PRO A 38 -6.07 -4.67 -8.83
N LEU A 39 -7.06 -3.91 -9.30
CA LEU A 39 -8.33 -3.71 -8.59
C LEU A 39 -9.16 -5.00 -8.46
N GLN A 40 -8.81 -6.05 -9.20
CA GLN A 40 -9.49 -7.36 -9.21
C GLN A 40 -9.07 -8.30 -8.06
N THR A 41 -8.18 -7.88 -7.15
CA THR A 41 -7.65 -8.75 -6.09
C THR A 41 -8.48 -8.66 -4.81
N GLY A 42 -9.34 -9.65 -4.62
CA GLY A 42 -9.86 -10.02 -3.32
C GLY A 42 -10.84 -11.17 -3.45
N SER A 43 -11.00 -11.96 -2.40
CA SER A 43 -12.38 -12.36 -2.12
C SER A 43 -13.19 -11.07 -1.98
N ASP A 44 -14.41 -11.05 -2.51
CA ASP A 44 -15.28 -9.88 -2.63
C ASP A 44 -15.77 -9.33 -1.26
N VAL A 45 -15.05 -9.64 -0.17
CA VAL A 45 -15.51 -9.52 1.22
C VAL A 45 -14.54 -8.67 2.05
N PRO A 46 -14.85 -7.37 2.26
CA PRO A 46 -14.13 -6.48 3.16
C PRO A 46 -13.85 -7.07 4.55
N PRO A 47 -12.61 -7.08 5.06
CA PRO A 47 -12.33 -7.51 6.42
C PRO A 47 -12.80 -6.45 7.43
N ASN A 48 -12.92 -6.87 8.69
CA ASN A 48 -13.34 -6.05 9.81
C ASN A 48 -12.15 -5.70 10.71
N ILE A 49 -11.99 -4.42 11.04
CA ILE A 49 -11.04 -3.92 12.04
C ILE A 49 -11.83 -3.23 13.15
N LEU A 50 -11.70 -3.71 14.38
CA LEU A 50 -12.26 -3.07 15.56
C LEU A 50 -11.12 -2.41 16.36
N PHE A 51 -11.12 -1.08 16.43
CA PHE A 51 -10.09 -0.31 17.13
C PHE A 51 -10.56 0.07 18.55
N MET A 52 -9.84 -0.40 19.57
CA MET A 52 -10.16 -0.14 20.97
C MET A 52 -9.12 0.81 21.58
N LEU A 53 -9.53 2.05 21.81
CA LEU A 53 -8.69 3.14 22.30
C LEU A 53 -8.60 3.15 23.84
N ASP A 54 -7.39 3.32 24.37
CA ASP A 54 -7.17 3.60 25.79
C ASP A 54 -7.66 5.01 26.15
N ASP A 55 -8.56 5.07 27.12
CA ASP A 55 -9.06 6.30 27.74
C ASP A 55 -8.87 6.29 29.26
N SER A 56 -7.91 5.52 29.76
CA SER A 56 -7.53 5.47 31.17
C SER A 56 -6.91 6.79 31.65
N GLY A 57 -6.82 6.97 32.97
CA GLY A 57 -6.28 8.20 33.55
C GLY A 57 -4.82 8.51 33.16
N SER A 58 -4.01 7.51 32.82
CA SER A 58 -2.60 7.68 32.40
C SER A 58 -2.45 8.38 31.06
N MET A 59 -3.46 8.28 30.19
CA MET A 59 -3.45 8.95 28.87
C MET A 59 -3.41 10.49 28.97
N ALA A 60 -3.71 11.05 30.15
CA ALA A 60 -3.57 12.48 30.45
C ALA A 60 -2.11 12.93 30.68
N TRP A 61 -1.18 12.01 30.84
CA TRP A 61 0.19 12.33 31.20
C TRP A 61 0.98 12.89 30.01
N SER A 62 1.86 13.83 30.31
CA SER A 62 2.78 14.48 29.37
C SER A 62 4.22 14.00 29.58
N TYR A 63 4.36 12.79 30.11
CA TYR A 63 5.63 12.14 30.34
C TYR A 63 5.60 10.67 29.90
N MET A 64 6.73 10.19 29.38
CA MET A 64 7.01 8.78 29.10
C MET A 64 8.52 8.54 29.23
N PRO A 65 8.96 7.39 29.78
CA PRO A 65 8.17 6.23 30.25
C PRO A 65 7.49 6.44 31.62
N ASP A 66 6.79 5.43 32.15
CA ASP A 66 6.11 5.50 33.46
C ASP A 66 7.06 5.67 34.67
N SER A 67 8.31 5.23 34.55
CA SER A 67 9.31 5.29 35.62
C SER A 67 9.63 6.72 36.08
N ILE A 68 9.44 7.71 35.20
CA ILE A 68 9.78 9.11 35.48
C ILE A 68 8.63 9.90 36.14
N SER A 69 7.51 9.24 36.46
CA SER A 69 6.26 9.87 36.95
C SER A 69 6.40 10.89 38.09
N GLY A 70 7.40 10.71 38.96
CA GLY A 70 7.66 11.56 40.12
C GLY A 70 8.57 12.77 39.87
N ILE A 71 9.41 12.77 38.84
CA ILE A 71 10.54 13.72 38.69
C ILE A 71 10.06 15.17 38.73
N CYS A 72 9.16 15.58 37.83
CA CYS A 72 8.82 17.01 37.71
C CYS A 72 7.35 17.33 38.02
N ARG A 73 6.68 16.55 38.88
CA ARG A 73 5.25 16.77 39.19
C ARG A 73 5.06 17.96 40.14
N ASN A 74 4.68 19.13 39.60
CA ASN A 74 4.55 20.38 40.35
C ASN A 74 5.85 20.83 41.04
N SER A 75 6.99 20.28 40.61
CA SER A 75 8.31 20.71 41.07
C SER A 75 8.70 22.01 40.38
N THR A 76 9.42 22.86 41.10
CA THR A 76 10.11 24.03 40.54
C THR A 76 11.63 23.90 40.62
N ASP A 77 12.11 22.77 41.12
CA ASP A 77 13.52 22.43 41.20
C ASP A 77 14.17 22.46 39.80
N VAL A 78 15.44 22.85 39.72
CA VAL A 78 16.10 23.09 38.44
C VAL A 78 16.56 21.78 37.81
N GLU A 79 17.00 20.80 38.60
CA GLU A 79 17.34 19.42 38.19
C GLU A 79 16.10 18.72 37.63
N ASP A 80 15.01 18.67 38.42
CA ASP A 80 13.74 18.07 38.00
C ASP A 80 13.22 18.67 36.68
N ARG A 81 13.42 19.98 36.50
CA ARG A 81 13.00 20.70 35.29
C ARG A 81 13.87 20.39 34.09
N ALA A 82 15.18 20.26 34.27
CA ALA A 82 16.09 19.89 33.20
C ALA A 82 15.74 18.50 32.66
N MET A 83 15.59 17.53 33.55
CA MET A 83 15.22 16.15 33.22
C MET A 83 13.81 16.07 32.62
N GLY A 84 12.81 16.66 33.30
CA GLY A 84 11.40 16.56 32.91
C GLY A 84 11.05 17.27 31.59
N ARG A 85 11.86 18.25 31.18
CA ARG A 85 11.71 19.02 29.93
C ARG A 85 12.78 18.67 28.89
N SER A 86 13.42 17.51 29.01
CA SER A 86 14.34 16.98 28.01
C SER A 86 13.77 15.75 27.32
N PRO A 87 13.88 15.61 25.98
CA PRO A 87 13.55 14.38 25.27
C PRO A 87 14.54 13.24 25.57
N HIS A 88 15.64 13.51 26.27
CA HIS A 88 16.57 12.47 26.72
C HIS A 88 15.91 11.56 27.77
N ILE A 89 15.34 12.15 28.82
CA ILE A 89 14.64 11.44 29.91
C ILE A 89 13.14 11.32 29.62
N ASN A 90 12.47 12.43 29.31
CA ASN A 90 11.05 12.46 28.99
C ASN A 90 10.80 12.38 27.48
N LYS A 91 10.62 11.17 26.96
CA LYS A 91 10.38 10.89 25.53
C LYS A 91 9.08 11.49 24.98
N ALA A 92 8.15 11.92 25.84
CA ALA A 92 6.93 12.62 25.44
C ALA A 92 7.14 14.15 25.28
N TYR A 93 8.24 14.69 25.82
CA TYR A 93 8.56 16.10 25.71
C TYR A 93 8.98 16.48 24.28
N PHE A 94 9.06 17.78 24.01
CA PHE A 94 9.46 18.29 22.71
C PHE A 94 10.90 17.87 22.36
N ASP A 95 11.05 17.21 21.22
CA ASP A 95 12.35 16.93 20.60
C ASP A 95 12.51 17.77 19.32
N PRO A 96 13.49 18.69 19.23
CA PRO A 96 13.73 19.46 18.01
C PRO A 96 14.13 18.60 16.79
N ALA A 97 14.58 17.36 16.98
CA ALA A 97 14.88 16.43 15.89
C ALA A 97 13.62 15.80 15.27
N VAL A 98 12.49 15.79 15.99
CA VAL A 98 11.22 15.23 15.52
C VAL A 98 10.38 16.32 14.85
N ASN A 99 9.83 16.03 13.66
CA ASN A 99 8.95 16.95 12.94
C ASN A 99 7.47 16.76 13.31
N TYR A 100 6.96 17.60 14.22
CA TYR A 100 5.57 17.61 14.65
C TYR A 100 4.69 18.37 13.65
N VAL A 101 4.13 17.62 12.70
CA VAL A 101 3.17 18.16 11.71
C VAL A 101 1.76 18.25 12.28
N ALA A 102 0.95 19.18 11.77
CA ALA A 102 -0.47 19.22 12.12
C ALA A 102 -1.16 17.89 11.70
N PRO A 103 -2.00 17.28 12.57
CA PRO A 103 -2.70 16.02 12.28
C PRO A 103 -3.62 16.13 11.05
N LEU A 104 -4.05 14.99 10.50
CA LEU A 104 -4.92 14.95 9.32
C LEU A 104 -6.40 14.87 9.71
N GLN A 105 -7.23 15.64 9.04
CA GLN A 105 -8.69 15.53 9.10
C GLN A 105 -9.17 14.34 8.26
N ALA A 106 -10.45 13.98 8.40
CA ALA A 106 -11.03 12.83 7.68
C ALA A 106 -10.85 12.89 6.16
N ASN A 107 -10.89 14.09 5.58
CA ASN A 107 -10.70 14.36 4.15
C ASN A 107 -9.22 14.37 3.71
N GLY A 108 -8.29 14.00 4.58
CA GLY A 108 -6.85 13.97 4.29
C GLY A 108 -6.16 15.34 4.35
N THR A 109 -6.88 16.43 4.62
CA THR A 109 -6.26 17.76 4.77
C THR A 109 -5.71 17.94 6.18
N PRO A 110 -4.55 18.58 6.36
CA PRO A 110 -4.01 18.84 7.70
C PRO A 110 -4.90 19.84 8.46
N PHE A 111 -4.90 19.74 9.79
CA PHE A 111 -5.33 20.84 10.64
C PHE A 111 -4.44 22.08 10.42
N ALA A 112 -4.92 23.25 10.85
CA ALA A 112 -4.11 24.46 10.81
C ALA A 112 -2.90 24.33 11.76
N ASN A 113 -1.73 24.78 11.30
CA ASN A 113 -0.56 24.93 12.16
C ASN A 113 -0.89 25.80 13.38
N ALA A 114 -0.36 25.42 14.55
CA ALA A 114 -0.55 26.17 15.78
C ALA A 114 0.27 27.47 15.75
N SER A 115 -0.29 28.56 16.29
CA SER A 115 0.43 29.84 16.39
C SER A 115 1.30 29.85 17.65
N PHE A 116 2.58 30.22 17.55
CA PHE A 116 3.47 30.30 18.71
C PHE A 116 3.01 31.32 19.77
N THR A 117 2.39 32.44 19.35
CA THR A 117 1.87 33.47 20.26
C THR A 117 0.40 33.27 20.65
N ALA A 118 -0.27 32.31 20.02
CA ALA A 118 -1.67 32.00 20.23
C ALA A 118 -1.95 30.49 20.08
N ALA A 119 -1.18 29.67 20.79
CA ALA A 119 -1.25 28.22 20.69
C ALA A 119 -2.46 27.72 21.48
N ARG A 120 -3.29 26.85 20.88
CA ARG A 120 -4.41 26.25 21.61
C ARG A 120 -3.91 25.19 22.58
N THR A 121 -4.48 25.13 23.78
CA THR A 121 -4.24 24.03 24.72
C THR A 121 -4.84 22.73 24.20
N ASN A 122 -5.80 22.75 23.28
CA ASN A 122 -6.24 21.56 22.57
C ASN A 122 -6.42 21.93 21.11
N GLY A 123 -5.44 21.56 20.27
CA GLY A 123 -5.42 21.89 18.85
C GLY A 123 -6.58 21.28 18.04
N TYR A 124 -7.27 20.29 18.61
CA TYR A 124 -8.43 19.62 18.01
C TYR A 124 -9.77 20.34 18.30
N SER A 125 -9.77 21.30 19.24
CA SER A 125 -10.98 22.03 19.64
C SER A 125 -10.83 23.52 19.38
N SER A 126 -11.73 24.08 18.57
CA SER A 126 -11.73 25.51 18.25
C SER A 126 -12.09 26.40 19.45
N SER A 127 -12.78 25.85 20.46
CA SER A 127 -13.17 26.54 21.70
C SER A 127 -12.13 26.45 22.82
N SER A 128 -11.01 25.78 22.57
CA SER A 128 -9.95 25.60 23.56
C SER A 128 -9.25 26.92 23.93
N ALA A 129 -8.76 27.00 25.17
CA ALA A 129 -7.99 28.14 25.65
C ALA A 129 -6.72 28.33 24.81
N ILE A 130 -6.26 29.58 24.73
CA ILE A 130 -5.07 29.96 23.97
C ILE A 130 -3.98 30.41 24.93
N VAL A 131 -2.74 29.99 24.68
CA VAL A 131 -1.54 30.32 25.44
C VAL A 131 -0.52 30.99 24.51
N ASN A 132 0.02 32.11 24.97
CA ASN A 132 1.18 32.72 24.33
C ASN A 132 2.45 32.01 24.81
N LEU A 133 3.04 31.14 23.97
CA LEU A 133 4.18 30.31 24.36
C LEU A 133 5.45 31.14 24.61
N LYS A 134 5.51 32.37 24.11
CA LYS A 134 6.61 33.30 24.38
C LYS A 134 6.63 33.80 25.83
N THR A 135 5.47 33.95 26.48
CA THR A 135 5.37 34.65 27.78
C THR A 135 4.66 33.89 28.86
N SER A 136 3.85 32.88 28.51
CA SER A 136 2.88 32.28 29.41
C SER A 136 2.85 30.75 29.30
N PHE A 137 3.91 30.16 28.75
CA PHE A 137 4.08 28.71 28.68
C PHE A 137 4.23 28.12 30.08
N ARG A 138 3.60 26.97 30.29
CA ARG A 138 3.87 26.07 31.43
C ARG A 138 4.10 24.67 30.86
N ALA A 139 5.27 24.09 31.12
CA ALA A 139 5.55 22.72 30.70
C ALA A 139 4.57 21.78 31.40
N THR A 140 3.72 21.15 30.59
CA THR A 140 2.65 20.30 31.10
C THR A 140 3.23 18.96 31.54
N TRP A 141 2.86 18.50 32.74
CA TRP A 141 3.21 17.17 33.25
C TRP A 141 2.00 16.24 33.23
N GLN A 142 0.82 16.80 33.48
CA GLN A 142 -0.47 16.14 33.31
C GLN A 142 -1.45 17.17 32.77
N TYR A 143 -2.14 16.80 31.69
CA TYR A 143 -3.20 17.59 31.09
C TYR A 143 -4.52 16.83 31.19
N GLN A 144 -5.49 17.37 31.93
CA GLN A 144 -6.83 16.82 31.97
C GLN A 144 -7.84 17.91 31.64
N ASP A 145 -8.55 17.76 30.53
CA ASP A 145 -9.53 18.77 30.09
C ASP A 145 -10.69 18.85 31.10
N GLY A 146 -10.83 19.99 31.78
CA GLY A 146 -11.76 20.19 32.89
C GLY A 146 -11.32 19.58 34.24
N GLY A 147 -10.10 19.06 34.35
CA GLY A 147 -9.51 18.47 35.56
C GLY A 147 -8.40 19.33 36.19
N SER A 148 -7.57 18.70 37.05
CA SER A 148 -6.42 19.38 37.68
C SER A 148 -5.13 19.11 36.90
N ASP A 149 -4.64 20.12 36.21
CA ASP A 149 -3.36 20.05 35.51
C ASP A 149 -2.18 20.04 36.49
N ALA A 150 -1.12 19.30 36.15
CA ALA A 150 0.17 19.36 36.82
C ALA A 150 1.22 19.90 35.87
N PHE A 151 2.21 20.62 36.41
CA PHE A 151 3.22 21.29 35.61
C PHE A 151 4.62 20.95 36.09
N CYS A 152 5.54 20.86 35.16
CA CYS A 152 6.97 20.82 35.45
C CYS A 152 7.49 22.25 35.45
N GLY A 153 7.63 22.90 36.61
CA GLY A 153 8.09 24.28 36.77
C GLY A 153 7.03 25.39 36.62
N SER A 154 7.47 26.63 36.82
CA SER A 154 6.63 27.84 36.79
C SER A 154 6.31 28.31 35.37
N ALA A 155 5.36 29.26 35.27
CA ALA A 155 5.03 29.91 34.00
C ALA A 155 6.17 30.82 33.51
N GLY A 156 6.40 30.83 32.20
CA GLY A 156 7.44 31.64 31.58
C GLY A 156 7.51 31.49 30.07
N ALA A 157 8.69 31.76 29.50
CA ALA A 157 8.96 31.49 28.10
C ALA A 157 9.08 29.98 27.84
N ALA A 158 8.58 29.53 26.69
CA ALA A 158 8.76 28.17 26.22
C ALA A 158 10.24 27.82 26.10
N ASP A 159 10.60 26.67 26.65
CA ASP A 159 11.95 26.14 26.68
C ASP A 159 11.95 24.61 26.52
N TYR A 160 13.13 24.08 26.19
CA TYR A 160 13.44 22.66 26.20
C TYR A 160 14.90 22.48 26.60
N TYR A 161 15.25 21.28 27.05
CA TYR A 161 16.60 20.94 27.50
C TYR A 161 17.17 19.82 26.65
N LEU A 162 18.41 19.95 26.18
CA LEU A 162 19.12 18.86 25.50
C LEU A 162 20.24 18.35 26.39
N TYR A 163 20.31 17.03 26.52
CA TYR A 163 21.41 16.36 27.20
C TYR A 163 22.69 16.49 26.36
N GLU A 164 23.74 17.01 26.98
CA GLU A 164 25.05 17.21 26.38
C GLU A 164 26.10 16.59 27.32
N PRO A 165 26.58 15.36 27.05
CA PRO A 165 27.52 14.65 27.93
C PRO A 165 28.79 15.45 28.28
N ALA A 166 29.21 16.34 27.36
CA ALA A 166 30.38 17.18 27.56
C ALA A 166 30.20 18.29 28.63
N LEU A 167 28.99 18.47 29.16
CA LEU A 167 28.69 19.41 30.23
C LEU A 167 28.60 18.72 31.61
N CYS A 168 28.59 17.39 31.65
CA CYS A 168 28.57 16.63 32.89
C CYS A 168 29.93 16.76 33.61
N ASP A 169 29.89 16.89 34.94
CA ASP A 169 31.07 16.75 35.78
C ASP A 169 31.51 15.26 35.84
N ASP A 170 32.71 14.98 36.38
CA ASP A 170 33.41 13.67 36.32
C ASP A 170 32.64 12.45 36.88
N ASP A 171 31.46 12.63 37.48
CA ASP A 171 30.61 11.56 38.01
C ASP A 171 29.63 10.98 36.96
N ASP A 172 29.50 11.60 35.77
CA ASP A 172 28.66 11.16 34.64
C ASP A 172 27.20 10.79 35.05
N ASP A 173 26.63 11.47 36.06
CA ASP A 173 25.26 11.22 36.50
C ASP A 173 24.26 11.92 35.56
N GLU A 174 23.47 11.14 34.82
CA GLU A 174 22.48 11.66 33.86
C GLU A 174 21.33 12.44 34.55
N ASP A 175 21.26 12.38 35.88
CA ASP A 175 20.29 13.10 36.71
C ASP A 175 20.73 14.55 37.04
N ASP A 176 22.01 14.90 36.85
CA ASP A 176 22.55 16.23 37.18
C ASP A 176 22.12 17.32 36.17
N GLU A 177 21.76 18.51 36.67
CA GLU A 177 21.27 19.61 35.82
C GLU A 177 22.32 20.15 34.86
N GLU A 178 23.59 20.09 35.24
CA GLU A 178 24.76 20.57 34.50
C GLU A 178 24.90 19.86 33.15
N CYS A 179 24.52 18.59 33.09
CA CYS A 179 24.49 17.79 31.87
C CYS A 179 23.50 18.30 30.80
N TYR A 180 22.60 19.23 31.15
CA TYR A 180 21.53 19.68 30.26
C TYR A 180 21.68 21.15 29.86
N ARG A 181 21.75 21.41 28.56
CA ARG A 181 21.65 22.78 28.05
C ARG A 181 20.21 23.18 27.83
N ARG A 182 19.81 24.31 28.43
CA ARG A 182 18.51 24.95 28.23
C ARG A 182 18.47 25.81 26.96
N TYR A 183 17.42 25.66 26.17
CA TYR A 183 17.15 26.47 24.99
C TYR A 183 15.81 27.20 25.12
N ILE A 184 15.80 28.53 24.94
CA ILE A 184 14.56 29.31 24.87
C ILE A 184 14.04 29.26 23.44
N VAL A 185 12.79 28.79 23.27
CA VAL A 185 12.20 28.54 21.95
C VAL A 185 12.08 29.82 21.12
N ASP A 186 11.78 30.97 21.75
CA ASP A 186 11.66 32.25 21.04
C ASP A 186 13.01 32.78 20.49
N GLU A 187 14.13 32.23 20.95
CA GLU A 187 15.47 32.56 20.46
C GLU A 187 15.93 31.62 19.34
N GLN A 188 15.15 30.57 19.04
CA GLN A 188 15.43 29.61 17.98
C GLN A 188 14.84 30.04 16.63
N SER A 189 15.12 29.27 15.58
CA SER A 189 14.59 29.51 14.24
C SER A 189 13.06 29.44 14.20
N ASP A 190 12.45 30.11 13.21
CA ASP A 190 10.99 30.08 13.01
C ASP A 190 10.45 28.65 12.82
N ALA A 191 11.27 27.75 12.23
CA ALA A 191 10.94 26.34 12.10
C ALA A 191 10.79 25.66 13.47
N ILE A 192 11.72 25.88 14.41
CA ILE A 192 11.62 25.33 15.77
C ILE A 192 10.43 25.93 16.53
N LYS A 193 10.17 27.24 16.38
CA LYS A 193 8.98 27.87 16.99
C LYS A 193 7.68 27.25 16.51
N GLN A 194 7.55 27.02 15.20
CA GLN A 194 6.38 26.39 14.61
C GLN A 194 6.25 24.92 15.04
N ASN A 195 7.36 24.20 15.06
CA ASN A 195 7.40 22.79 15.47
C ASN A 195 6.98 22.63 16.94
N PHE A 196 7.51 23.48 17.82
CA PHE A 196 7.15 23.51 19.25
C PHE A 196 5.67 23.86 19.45
N ALA A 197 5.14 24.84 18.70
CA ALA A 197 3.73 25.19 18.77
C ALA A 197 2.82 24.00 18.36
N ASN A 198 3.20 23.27 17.31
CA ASN A 198 2.47 22.08 16.87
C ASN A 198 2.56 20.95 17.90
N TRP A 199 3.74 20.64 18.43
CA TRP A 199 3.91 19.69 19.54
C TRP A 199 3.00 20.05 20.71
N TYR A 200 3.04 21.31 21.15
CA TYR A 200 2.25 21.79 22.26
C TYR A 200 0.76 21.57 22.03
N SER A 201 0.22 21.96 20.87
CA SER A 201 -1.21 21.88 20.60
C SER A 201 -1.72 20.48 20.25
N TYR A 202 -0.88 19.61 19.70
CA TYR A 202 -1.31 18.33 19.10
C TYR A 202 -0.68 17.06 19.67
N TYR A 203 0.44 17.13 20.39
CA TYR A 203 1.24 15.95 20.78
C TYR A 203 1.63 15.88 22.26
N ARG A 204 1.52 16.99 23.02
CA ARG A 204 2.15 17.08 24.35
C ARG A 204 1.68 16.09 25.43
N SER A 205 0.62 15.33 25.21
CA SER A 205 0.18 14.26 26.13
C SER A 205 0.00 12.94 25.39
N ARG A 206 0.00 11.83 26.12
CA ARG A 206 -0.19 10.48 25.54
C ARG A 206 -1.46 10.37 24.71
N LEU A 207 -2.57 10.94 25.17
CA LEU A 207 -3.80 10.98 24.37
C LEU A 207 -3.65 11.83 23.10
N MET A 208 -2.98 12.98 23.19
CA MET A 208 -2.83 13.90 22.06
C MET A 208 -1.92 13.33 20.97
N LEU A 209 -0.76 12.78 21.35
CA LEU A 209 0.13 12.11 20.40
C LEU A 209 -0.55 10.87 19.80
N SER A 210 -1.32 10.11 20.59
CA SER A 210 -2.08 8.96 20.09
C SER A 210 -3.08 9.38 19.03
N LYS A 211 -3.86 10.43 19.28
CA LYS A 211 -4.80 10.98 18.29
C LYS A 211 -4.10 11.37 16.99
N ALA A 212 -2.95 12.04 17.08
CA ALA A 212 -2.18 12.43 15.91
C ALA A 212 -1.69 11.21 15.12
N GLY A 213 -1.10 10.23 15.81
CA GLY A 213 -0.60 8.98 15.19
C GLY A 213 -1.72 8.13 14.59
N ILE A 214 -2.79 7.88 15.35
CA ILE A 214 -3.97 7.12 14.87
C ILE A 214 -4.60 7.82 13.66
N GLY A 215 -4.81 9.13 13.74
CA GLY A 215 -5.39 9.91 12.66
C GLY A 215 -4.55 9.89 11.38
N ARG A 216 -3.24 9.69 11.48
CA ARG A 216 -2.35 9.56 10.32
C ARG A 216 -2.32 8.12 9.81
N ALA A 217 -2.16 7.13 10.68
CA ALA A 217 -2.12 5.72 10.33
C ALA A 217 -3.41 5.27 9.63
N PHE A 218 -4.59 5.67 10.13
CA PHE A 218 -5.87 5.30 9.53
C PHE A 218 -6.14 5.95 8.17
N GLN A 219 -5.39 6.98 7.76
CA GLN A 219 -5.49 7.49 6.38
C GLN A 219 -4.92 6.51 5.35
N THR A 220 -4.06 5.58 5.77
CA THR A 220 -3.44 4.59 4.87
C THR A 220 -4.35 3.40 4.58
N LEU A 221 -5.46 3.25 5.33
CA LEU A 221 -6.42 2.18 5.09
C LEU A 221 -7.17 2.40 3.78
N PRO A 222 -7.27 1.39 2.90
CA PRO A 222 -8.07 1.51 1.70
C PRO A 222 -9.56 1.56 2.04
N GLU A 223 -10.36 2.23 1.20
CA GLU A 223 -11.80 2.46 1.43
C GLU A 223 -12.62 1.17 1.56
N ARG A 224 -12.09 0.06 1.00
CA ARG A 224 -12.66 -1.29 1.14
C ARG A 224 -12.56 -1.89 2.55
N MET A 225 -11.86 -1.27 3.50
CA MET A 225 -11.79 -1.79 4.87
C MET A 225 -13.04 -1.41 5.68
N ARG A 226 -13.43 -2.27 6.62
CA ARG A 226 -14.46 -1.92 7.61
C ARG A 226 -13.82 -1.61 8.94
N VAL A 227 -14.17 -0.46 9.51
CA VAL A 227 -13.65 -0.01 10.80
C VAL A 227 -14.81 0.18 11.78
N GLY A 228 -14.69 -0.45 12.93
CA GLY A 228 -15.46 -0.19 14.14
C GLY A 228 -14.53 0.40 15.20
N TYR A 229 -15.09 0.99 16.24
CA TYR A 229 -14.29 1.62 17.29
C TYR A 229 -15.00 1.62 18.64
N GLY A 230 -14.18 1.63 19.69
CA GLY A 230 -14.61 1.63 21.08
C GLY A 230 -13.50 2.08 22.01
N ARG A 231 -13.75 2.00 23.32
CA ARG A 231 -12.78 2.39 24.35
C ARG A 231 -12.95 1.62 25.63
N LEU A 232 -11.89 1.63 26.44
CA LEU A 232 -11.73 0.79 27.61
C LEU A 232 -12.76 1.10 28.71
N ASN A 233 -12.94 2.37 29.06
CA ASN A 233 -13.76 2.80 30.20
C ASN A 233 -15.19 3.20 29.78
N ARG A 234 -15.79 2.50 28.82
CA ARG A 234 -17.18 2.71 28.43
C ARG A 234 -18.04 1.47 28.49
N ASN A 235 -19.35 1.71 28.59
CA ASN A 235 -20.37 0.69 28.51
C ASN A 235 -21.48 1.16 27.54
N PRO A 236 -21.71 0.48 26.41
CA PRO A 236 -20.86 -0.63 25.90
C PRO A 236 -19.45 -0.15 25.53
N GLU A 237 -18.44 -1.02 25.69
CA GLU A 237 -17.04 -0.73 25.31
C GLU A 237 -16.92 -0.51 23.80
N VAL A 238 -17.61 -1.33 23.00
CA VAL A 238 -17.78 -1.13 21.55
C VAL A 238 -18.83 -0.04 21.32
N GLU A 239 -18.38 1.21 21.20
CA GLU A 239 -19.26 2.37 20.95
C GLU A 239 -19.88 2.30 19.55
N ARG A 240 -19.16 1.77 18.57
CA ARG A 240 -19.66 1.58 17.22
C ARG A 240 -19.09 0.35 16.54
N GLY A 241 -19.99 -0.48 16.01
CA GLY A 241 -19.64 -1.64 15.20
C GLY A 241 -18.98 -1.28 13.86
N VAL A 242 -18.47 -2.30 13.17
CA VAL A 242 -17.68 -2.16 11.94
C VAL A 242 -18.52 -1.67 10.77
N ARG A 243 -18.01 -0.68 10.04
CA ARG A 243 -18.66 -0.09 8.85
C ARG A 243 -17.62 0.18 7.78
N ALA A 244 -18.03 0.22 6.51
CA ALA A 244 -17.15 0.66 5.41
C ALA A 244 -16.48 1.99 5.78
N PHE A 245 -15.15 2.05 5.69
CA PHE A 245 -14.35 3.17 6.17
C PHE A 245 -14.22 4.28 5.13
N GLU A 246 -15.37 4.78 4.70
CA GLU A 246 -15.51 5.80 3.66
C GLU A 246 -16.58 6.83 4.05
N GLY A 247 -16.63 7.94 3.32
CA GLY A 247 -17.69 8.95 3.43
C GLY A 247 -18.01 9.38 4.87
N SER A 248 -19.29 9.29 5.24
CA SER A 248 -19.80 9.69 6.57
C SER A 248 -19.23 8.86 7.71
N ASN A 249 -18.96 7.57 7.49
CA ASN A 249 -18.42 6.67 8.51
C ASN A 249 -16.98 7.05 8.87
N LYS A 250 -16.16 7.35 7.85
CA LYS A 250 -14.80 7.89 8.05
C LYS A 250 -14.87 9.21 8.81
N ASN A 251 -15.74 10.15 8.39
CA ASN A 251 -15.92 11.43 9.10
C ASN A 251 -16.31 11.24 10.58
N GLN A 252 -17.19 10.29 10.88
CA GLN A 252 -17.62 9.98 12.25
C GLN A 252 -16.48 9.38 13.09
N PHE A 253 -15.62 8.53 12.51
CA PHE A 253 -14.43 8.03 13.20
C PHE A 253 -13.47 9.17 13.59
N TYR A 254 -13.13 10.07 12.66
CA TYR A 254 -12.24 11.20 12.97
C TYR A 254 -12.86 12.21 13.94
N THR A 255 -14.18 12.43 13.84
CA THR A 255 -14.92 13.25 14.81
C THR A 255 -14.88 12.61 16.20
N TRP A 256 -15.09 11.29 16.26
CA TRP A 256 -14.97 10.50 17.48
C TRP A 256 -13.55 10.52 18.02
N LEU A 257 -12.51 10.40 17.21
CA LEU A 257 -11.12 10.37 17.65
C LEU A 257 -10.70 11.73 18.24
N TYR A 258 -10.97 12.81 17.52
CA TYR A 258 -10.48 14.15 17.89
C TYR A 258 -11.34 14.83 18.95
N GLY A 259 -12.65 14.57 18.97
CA GLY A 259 -13.61 15.20 19.88
C GLY A 259 -13.56 14.74 21.33
N ARG A 260 -12.56 13.95 21.75
CA ARG A 260 -12.57 13.28 23.08
C ARG A 260 -11.72 14.00 24.13
N PRO A 261 -12.32 14.49 25.23
CA PRO A 261 -11.56 15.04 26.36
C PRO A 261 -11.34 14.04 27.50
N ASP A 262 -12.12 12.95 27.55
CA ASP A 262 -12.23 12.09 28.74
C ASP A 262 -11.07 11.08 28.87
N THR A 263 -10.23 11.26 29.89
CA THR A 263 -9.34 10.22 30.44
C THR A 263 -9.84 9.87 31.84
N THR A 264 -10.34 8.65 32.05
CA THR A 264 -11.03 8.24 33.29
C THR A 264 -10.61 6.86 33.77
N SER A 265 -10.59 6.67 35.10
CA SER A 265 -10.51 5.35 35.76
C SER A 265 -9.26 4.53 35.41
N GLY A 266 -9.35 3.20 35.51
CA GLY A 266 -8.28 2.23 35.26
C GLY A 266 -8.22 1.71 33.82
N THR A 267 -7.56 0.56 33.64
CA THR A 267 -7.23 0.01 32.32
C THR A 267 -7.86 -1.40 32.16
N PRO A 268 -9.18 -1.52 31.93
CA PRO A 268 -9.89 -2.80 31.91
C PRO A 268 -9.70 -3.64 30.61
N LEU A 269 -8.45 -3.88 30.19
CA LEU A 269 -8.14 -4.54 28.91
C LEU A 269 -8.85 -5.89 28.69
N LYS A 270 -8.96 -6.71 29.74
CA LYS A 270 -9.63 -8.02 29.65
C LYS A 270 -11.11 -7.90 29.31
N SER A 271 -11.84 -6.93 29.90
CA SER A 271 -13.26 -6.74 29.57
C SER A 271 -13.42 -6.16 28.16
N THR A 272 -12.53 -5.25 27.76
CA THR A 272 -12.55 -4.66 26.41
C THR A 272 -12.28 -5.69 25.32
N LEU A 273 -11.28 -6.57 25.51
CA LEU A 273 -10.97 -7.64 24.56
C LEU A 273 -12.11 -8.67 24.50
N GLN A 274 -12.72 -8.99 25.64
CA GLN A 274 -13.92 -9.82 25.68
C GLN A 274 -15.08 -9.16 24.91
N ALA A 275 -15.33 -7.86 25.10
CA ALA A 275 -16.41 -7.15 24.42
C ALA A 275 -16.21 -7.15 22.89
N ALA A 276 -14.96 -7.00 22.43
CA ALA A 276 -14.61 -7.15 21.02
C ALA A 276 -14.91 -8.56 20.49
N GLY A 277 -14.51 -9.59 21.22
CA GLY A 277 -14.80 -10.98 20.85
C GLY A 277 -16.30 -11.30 20.85
N ASP A 278 -17.04 -10.82 21.86
CA ASP A 278 -18.49 -10.99 21.95
C ASP A 278 -19.24 -10.22 20.85
N TYR A 279 -18.72 -9.07 20.42
CA TYR A 279 -19.22 -8.38 19.23
C TYR A 279 -19.11 -9.26 17.96
N TYR A 280 -17.99 -9.96 17.78
CA TYR A 280 -17.79 -10.90 16.66
C TYR A 280 -18.58 -12.21 16.76
N LYS A 281 -19.30 -12.47 17.86
CA LYS A 281 -20.31 -13.53 17.93
C LYS A 281 -21.68 -13.08 17.40
N THR A 282 -21.88 -11.78 17.20
CA THR A 282 -23.16 -11.24 16.72
C THR A 282 -23.29 -11.36 15.19
N ALA A 283 -24.51 -11.13 14.69
CA ALA A 283 -24.78 -11.11 13.25
C ALA A 283 -24.16 -9.91 12.52
N GLU A 284 -24.09 -8.76 13.19
CA GLU A 284 -23.74 -7.46 12.60
C GLU A 284 -22.42 -7.44 11.81
N PRO A 285 -21.27 -7.89 12.36
CA PRO A 285 -19.99 -7.84 11.64
C PRO A 285 -19.96 -8.67 10.36
N TYR A 286 -20.83 -9.67 10.22
CA TYR A 286 -20.85 -10.56 9.05
C TYR A 286 -21.85 -10.11 7.99
N ARG A 287 -22.72 -9.14 8.26
CA ARG A 287 -23.67 -8.65 7.25
C ARG A 287 -22.94 -8.05 6.06
N ALA A 288 -23.47 -8.27 4.85
CA ALA A 288 -22.97 -7.57 3.67
C ALA A 288 -23.12 -6.05 3.84
N GLU A 289 -24.18 -5.59 4.52
CA GLU A 289 -24.33 -4.21 4.97
C GLU A 289 -24.60 -4.19 6.48
N PRO A 290 -23.61 -3.87 7.34
CA PRO A 290 -23.74 -3.96 8.80
C PRO A 290 -24.92 -3.17 9.39
N GLU A 291 -25.33 -2.08 8.76
CA GLU A 291 -26.45 -1.23 9.22
C GLU A 291 -27.82 -1.76 8.82
N ASN A 292 -27.89 -2.69 7.87
CA ASN A 292 -29.14 -3.23 7.37
C ASN A 292 -29.38 -4.62 7.97
N THR A 293 -30.28 -4.69 8.95
CA THR A 293 -30.65 -5.96 9.63
C THR A 293 -31.28 -7.01 8.72
N SER A 294 -31.73 -6.61 7.51
CA SER A 294 -32.23 -7.52 6.47
C SER A 294 -31.13 -7.98 5.50
N SER A 295 -29.91 -7.44 5.62
CA SER A 295 -28.77 -7.83 4.78
C SER A 295 -28.30 -9.24 5.11
N GLY A 296 -27.97 -9.99 4.06
CA GLY A 296 -27.43 -11.35 4.15
C GLY A 296 -26.10 -11.39 4.89
N LEU A 297 -25.77 -12.56 5.42
CA LEU A 297 -24.52 -12.80 6.14
C LEU A 297 -23.46 -13.35 5.20
N VAL A 298 -22.23 -12.95 5.44
CA VAL A 298 -21.05 -13.32 4.66
C VAL A 298 -20.10 -14.06 5.58
N SER A 299 -19.93 -15.35 5.32
CA SER A 299 -19.20 -16.26 6.21
C SER A 299 -17.68 -16.15 6.08
N CYS A 300 -17.15 -15.84 4.90
CA CYS A 300 -15.70 -15.79 4.65
C CYS A 300 -15.00 -14.50 5.13
N ARG A 301 -15.57 -13.79 6.12
CA ARG A 301 -15.07 -12.49 6.58
C ARG A 301 -14.05 -12.63 7.71
N GLN A 302 -12.89 -12.00 7.56
CA GLN A 302 -11.85 -11.93 8.60
C GLN A 302 -12.12 -10.80 9.60
N ASN A 303 -11.78 -11.03 10.87
CA ASN A 303 -12.01 -10.07 11.96
C ASN A 303 -10.72 -9.81 12.76
N PHE A 304 -10.37 -8.53 12.88
CA PHE A 304 -9.17 -8.04 13.55
C PHE A 304 -9.55 -7.07 14.66
N THR A 305 -8.97 -7.22 15.85
CA THR A 305 -9.06 -6.25 16.94
C THR A 305 -7.71 -5.62 17.19
N VAL A 306 -7.64 -4.29 17.17
CA VAL A 306 -6.45 -3.53 17.61
C VAL A 306 -6.75 -3.01 19.01
N LEU A 307 -6.08 -3.56 20.01
CA LEU A 307 -6.24 -3.21 21.41
C LEU A 307 -5.06 -2.36 21.87
N MET A 308 -5.33 -1.09 22.16
CA MET A 308 -4.31 -0.14 22.60
C MET A 308 -4.31 0.04 24.12
N THR A 309 -3.12 0.20 24.70
CA THR A 309 -2.95 0.59 26.09
C THR A 309 -1.72 1.44 26.38
N ASP A 310 -1.81 2.32 27.37
CA ASP A 310 -0.66 3.02 27.98
C ASP A 310 -0.45 2.65 29.46
N GLY A 311 -1.09 1.57 29.92
CA GLY A 311 -1.09 1.18 31.32
C GLY A 311 -1.33 -0.31 31.55
N PHE A 312 -1.18 -0.72 32.80
CA PHE A 312 -1.27 -2.13 33.19
C PHE A 312 -2.69 -2.50 33.60
N TYR A 313 -3.20 -3.61 33.07
CA TYR A 313 -4.57 -4.03 33.40
C TYR A 313 -4.71 -4.51 34.86
N THR A 314 -5.93 -4.46 35.38
CA THR A 314 -6.26 -4.96 36.72
C THR A 314 -6.59 -6.46 36.69
N ASN A 315 -6.19 -7.20 37.73
CA ASN A 315 -6.37 -8.66 37.81
C ASN A 315 -7.82 -9.04 38.14
N GLN A 316 -8.75 -8.67 37.27
CA GLN A 316 -10.15 -9.09 37.34
C GLN A 316 -10.33 -10.37 36.56
N SER A 317 -10.93 -11.37 37.21
CA SER A 317 -11.25 -12.63 36.57
C SER A 317 -12.43 -12.47 35.61
N ARG A 318 -12.34 -13.08 34.42
CA ARG A 318 -13.37 -13.09 33.37
C ARG A 318 -13.93 -14.49 33.10
N GLY A 319 -13.28 -15.53 33.63
CA GLY A 319 -13.76 -16.91 33.57
C GLY A 319 -13.35 -17.67 32.31
N PHE A 320 -12.25 -17.28 31.65
CA PHE A 320 -11.77 -17.93 30.41
C PHE A 320 -10.92 -19.18 30.65
N GLY A 321 -10.53 -19.46 31.90
CA GLY A 321 -9.66 -20.60 32.24
C GLY A 321 -8.30 -20.53 31.53
N ASP A 322 -7.56 -21.63 31.58
CA ASP A 322 -6.31 -21.83 30.84
C ASP A 322 -6.64 -22.39 29.45
N SER A 323 -6.81 -21.47 28.50
CA SER A 323 -7.32 -21.74 27.16
C SER A 323 -6.21 -22.21 26.21
N ASP A 324 -5.00 -21.71 26.37
CA ASP A 324 -3.83 -22.02 25.53
C ASP A 324 -2.94 -23.15 26.09
N GLY A 325 -3.12 -23.50 27.37
CA GLY A 325 -2.47 -24.64 28.02
C GLY A 325 -1.06 -24.32 28.52
N ASP A 326 -0.76 -23.05 28.81
CA ASP A 326 0.52 -22.61 29.36
C ASP A 326 0.63 -22.77 30.89
N GLY A 327 -0.50 -23.03 31.57
CA GLY A 327 -0.61 -23.20 33.02
C GLY A 327 -1.08 -21.96 33.79
N ASP A 328 -1.27 -20.82 33.12
CA ASP A 328 -1.69 -19.54 33.68
C ASP A 328 -3.03 -19.09 33.08
N GLY A 329 -4.13 -19.48 33.73
CA GLY A 329 -5.47 -19.15 33.23
C GLY A 329 -5.97 -17.73 33.46
N ASP A 330 -6.96 -17.35 32.64
CA ASP A 330 -7.71 -16.10 32.66
C ASP A 330 -6.86 -14.85 32.37
N THR A 331 -5.86 -14.98 31.51
CA THR A 331 -4.95 -13.93 30.99
C THR A 331 -5.52 -13.24 29.73
N LEU A 332 -4.85 -12.21 29.20
CA LEU A 332 -5.22 -11.66 27.88
C LEU A 332 -4.93 -12.70 26.79
N ALA A 333 -3.85 -13.45 26.94
CA ALA A 333 -3.48 -14.55 26.07
C ALA A 333 -4.59 -15.61 25.96
N ASP A 334 -5.20 -15.97 27.08
CA ASP A 334 -6.31 -16.92 27.13
C ASP A 334 -7.56 -16.42 26.41
N ILE A 335 -7.92 -15.15 26.65
CA ILE A 335 -9.09 -14.53 26.04
C ILE A 335 -8.89 -14.49 24.53
N ALA A 336 -7.73 -14.00 24.06
CA ALA A 336 -7.40 -13.95 22.64
C ALA A 336 -7.40 -15.35 22.01
N HIS A 337 -6.79 -16.35 22.66
CA HIS A 337 -6.79 -17.73 22.19
C HIS A 337 -8.20 -18.32 22.15
N HIS A 338 -9.05 -18.04 23.13
CA HIS A 338 -10.43 -18.51 23.17
C HIS A 338 -11.22 -18.04 21.96
N TYR A 339 -11.17 -16.74 21.63
CA TYR A 339 -11.89 -16.19 20.47
C TYR A 339 -11.21 -16.52 19.13
N TRP A 340 -9.94 -16.91 19.13
CA TRP A 340 -9.27 -17.42 17.94
C TRP A 340 -9.64 -18.90 17.68
N LYS A 341 -9.57 -19.78 18.69
CA LYS A 341 -9.82 -21.23 18.53
C LYS A 341 -11.29 -21.61 18.39
N THR A 342 -12.19 -20.75 18.87
CA THR A 342 -13.63 -21.02 18.88
C THR A 342 -14.26 -20.48 17.60
N ASP A 343 -15.06 -21.33 16.94
CA ASP A 343 -15.96 -20.87 15.88
C ASP A 343 -17.04 -19.95 16.47
N LEU A 344 -16.91 -18.65 16.21
CA LEU A 344 -17.76 -17.60 16.74
C LEU A 344 -19.15 -17.59 16.10
N ARG A 345 -19.32 -18.24 14.95
CA ARG A 345 -20.57 -18.28 14.16
C ARG A 345 -20.78 -19.66 13.55
N SER A 346 -21.05 -20.64 14.40
CA SER A 346 -21.37 -22.01 13.97
C SER A 346 -22.63 -22.14 13.10
N ASP A 347 -23.42 -21.06 12.95
CA ASP A 347 -24.53 -20.95 12.00
C ASP A 347 -24.09 -20.52 10.58
N LEU A 348 -22.81 -20.21 10.37
CA LEU A 348 -22.19 -19.87 9.10
C LEU A 348 -21.23 -20.99 8.64
N GLU A 349 -20.93 -20.99 7.34
CA GLU A 349 -19.97 -21.95 6.78
C GLU A 349 -18.52 -21.56 7.14
N ASN A 350 -17.68 -22.55 7.43
CA ASN A 350 -16.26 -22.34 7.72
C ASN A 350 -15.45 -22.21 6.43
N ASN A 351 -15.47 -21.00 5.87
CA ASN A 351 -14.76 -20.61 4.66
C ASN A 351 -14.01 -19.27 4.82
N VAL A 352 -13.64 -18.91 6.06
CA VAL A 352 -12.74 -17.76 6.30
C VAL A 352 -11.37 -18.06 5.65
N PRO A 353 -10.80 -17.11 4.87
CA PRO A 353 -9.50 -17.30 4.25
C PRO A 353 -8.42 -17.64 5.29
N SER A 354 -7.71 -18.74 5.07
CA SER A 354 -6.67 -19.28 5.95
C SER A 354 -5.32 -19.35 5.21
N GLY A 355 -4.22 -19.41 5.97
CA GLY A 355 -2.86 -19.50 5.44
C GLY A 355 -1.87 -19.99 6.49
N THR A 356 -0.57 -20.00 6.15
CA THR A 356 0.48 -20.55 7.05
C THR A 356 0.54 -19.82 8.40
N LEU A 357 0.33 -18.49 8.40
CA LEU A 357 0.33 -17.69 9.63
C LEU A 357 -0.95 -17.91 10.46
N ASP A 358 -2.08 -18.21 9.80
CA ASP A 358 -3.38 -18.38 10.44
C ASP A 358 -4.19 -19.49 9.76
N PRO A 359 -4.11 -20.72 10.29
CA PRO A 359 -4.75 -21.86 9.68
C PRO A 359 -6.27 -21.92 9.94
N ALA A 360 -6.83 -20.99 10.71
CA ALA A 360 -8.24 -21.01 11.09
C ALA A 360 -9.14 -20.63 9.91
N ASN A 361 -10.02 -21.56 9.49
CA ASN A 361 -11.01 -21.34 8.44
C ASN A 361 -12.43 -21.04 8.97
N TRP A 362 -12.61 -21.02 10.29
CA TRP A 362 -13.86 -20.68 10.97
C TRP A 362 -13.95 -19.18 11.28
N GLN A 363 -15.12 -18.68 11.67
CA GLN A 363 -15.24 -17.29 12.11
C GLN A 363 -14.53 -17.08 13.45
N HIS A 364 -13.45 -16.32 13.46
CA HIS A 364 -12.59 -16.11 14.63
C HIS A 364 -12.13 -14.65 14.75
N MET A 365 -11.48 -14.31 15.87
CA MET A 365 -10.89 -13.00 16.13
C MET A 365 -9.36 -13.08 16.21
N VAL A 366 -8.69 -12.20 15.46
CA VAL A 366 -7.23 -11.97 15.52
C VAL A 366 -6.94 -10.68 16.28
N THR A 367 -6.02 -10.71 17.26
CA THR A 367 -5.74 -9.57 18.15
C THR A 367 -4.38 -8.95 17.88
N TYR A 368 -4.34 -7.63 17.76
CA TYR A 368 -3.12 -6.83 17.71
C TYR A 368 -3.01 -5.98 18.96
N GLY A 369 -1.94 -6.19 19.74
CA GLY A 369 -1.65 -5.40 20.94
C GLY A 369 -0.79 -4.17 20.64
N VAL A 370 -1.17 -3.02 21.18
CA VAL A 370 -0.43 -1.76 21.01
C VAL A 370 -0.11 -1.15 22.38
N GLY A 371 1.16 -1.14 22.76
CA GLY A 371 1.65 -0.45 23.94
C GLY A 371 2.12 0.98 23.66
N LEU A 372 1.87 1.90 24.58
CA LEU A 372 2.40 3.28 24.53
C LEU A 372 3.02 3.67 25.87
N GLY A 373 4.32 3.97 25.88
CA GLY A 373 5.04 4.40 27.08
C GLY A 373 5.22 3.31 28.16
N VAL A 374 4.94 2.05 27.82
CA VAL A 374 4.98 0.89 28.72
C VAL A 374 5.91 -0.19 28.17
N ASP A 375 6.58 -0.91 29.07
CA ASP A 375 7.56 -1.94 28.72
C ASP A 375 7.22 -3.28 29.35
N GLY A 376 7.48 -4.34 28.58
CA GLY A 376 7.46 -5.73 29.04
C GLY A 376 8.79 -6.15 29.67
N THR A 377 8.83 -7.36 30.23
CA THR A 377 10.09 -7.99 30.66
C THR A 377 10.81 -8.70 29.51
N ILE A 378 10.11 -9.02 28.44
CA ILE A 378 10.68 -9.64 27.24
C ILE A 378 11.41 -8.57 26.42
N THR A 379 12.73 -8.69 26.32
CA THR A 379 13.57 -7.72 25.59
C THR A 379 13.67 -8.02 24.09
N ASN A 380 13.55 -9.29 23.68
CA ASN A 380 13.56 -9.68 22.26
C ASN A 380 12.15 -10.08 21.81
N VAL A 381 11.34 -9.07 21.49
CA VAL A 381 9.95 -9.23 21.08
C VAL A 381 9.81 -10.03 19.77
N ASP A 382 10.72 -9.85 18.81
CA ASP A 382 10.63 -10.52 17.51
C ASP A 382 10.98 -12.01 17.57
N ASP A 383 11.82 -12.42 18.50
CA ASP A 383 12.01 -13.83 18.84
C ASP A 383 10.77 -14.40 19.55
N ALA A 384 10.23 -13.67 20.53
CA ALA A 384 9.06 -14.12 21.29
C ALA A 384 7.81 -14.34 20.43
N LYS A 385 7.62 -13.54 19.37
CA LYS A 385 6.56 -13.76 18.37
C LYS A 385 6.59 -15.14 17.69
N LYS A 386 7.73 -15.83 17.72
CA LYS A 386 7.95 -17.16 17.11
C LYS A 386 7.81 -18.30 18.12
N TRP A 387 7.66 -18.00 19.40
CA TRP A 387 7.52 -19.03 20.42
C TRP A 387 6.17 -19.74 20.27
N PRO A 388 6.11 -21.05 20.61
CA PRO A 388 4.83 -21.75 20.76
C PRO A 388 3.90 -21.03 21.75
N ILE A 389 2.59 -21.14 21.52
CA ILE A 389 1.58 -20.45 22.35
C ILE A 389 1.59 -20.91 23.82
N ASN A 390 2.03 -22.14 24.10
CA ASN A 390 2.07 -22.73 25.43
C ASN A 390 3.52 -22.94 25.94
N ASP A 391 4.45 -22.12 25.45
CA ASP A 391 5.86 -22.22 25.83
C ASP A 391 6.07 -21.72 27.28
N SER A 392 6.81 -22.49 28.08
CA SER A 392 7.15 -22.14 29.46
C SER A 392 7.94 -20.84 29.64
N ARG A 393 8.45 -20.25 28.55
CA ARG A 393 9.12 -18.94 28.54
C ARG A 393 8.15 -17.77 28.68
N TRP A 394 6.86 -17.96 28.40
CA TRP A 394 5.86 -16.92 28.63
C TRP A 394 5.76 -16.60 30.13
N PRO A 395 5.93 -15.33 30.52
CA PRO A 395 5.93 -14.97 31.93
C PRO A 395 4.50 -14.82 32.46
N LYS A 396 4.23 -15.41 33.62
CA LYS A 396 3.00 -15.18 34.37
C LYS A 396 2.74 -13.68 34.57
N PRO A 397 1.56 -13.12 34.25
CA PRO A 397 1.26 -11.69 34.41
C PRO A 397 0.98 -11.28 35.87
N ASP A 398 1.93 -11.56 36.77
CA ASP A 398 1.87 -11.28 38.21
C ASP A 398 2.47 -9.91 38.61
N SER A 399 3.12 -9.23 37.67
CA SER A 399 3.70 -7.89 37.84
C SER A 399 3.32 -6.98 36.68
N ASN A 400 3.52 -5.67 36.83
CA ASN A 400 3.15 -4.70 35.82
C ASN A 400 3.83 -4.96 34.46
N PRO A 401 5.17 -5.01 34.33
CA PRO A 401 5.81 -5.31 33.05
C PRO A 401 5.34 -6.62 32.41
N ARG A 402 5.13 -7.68 33.20
CA ARG A 402 4.65 -8.97 32.68
C ARG A 402 3.23 -8.95 32.12
N LYS A 403 2.41 -7.96 32.49
CA LYS A 403 1.09 -7.75 31.86
C LYS A 403 1.20 -7.19 30.44
N ILE A 404 2.29 -6.51 30.11
CA ILE A 404 2.59 -6.10 28.73
C ILE A 404 3.10 -7.29 27.92
N ASP A 405 3.89 -8.18 28.55
CA ASP A 405 4.26 -9.46 27.94
C ASP A 405 3.01 -10.31 27.63
N ASP A 406 2.00 -10.32 28.50
CA ASP A 406 0.70 -10.97 28.25
C ASP A 406 -0.09 -10.32 27.08
N LEU A 407 0.05 -9.01 26.85
CA LEU A 407 -0.52 -8.37 25.66
C LEU A 407 0.19 -8.82 24.37
N LEU A 408 1.52 -9.01 24.42
CA LEU A 408 2.28 -9.63 23.33
C LEU A 408 1.83 -11.08 23.10
N HIS A 409 1.72 -11.86 24.18
CA HIS A 409 1.28 -13.25 24.15
C HIS A 409 -0.13 -13.39 23.56
N ALA A 410 -1.06 -12.49 23.88
CA ALA A 410 -2.38 -12.39 23.25
C ALA A 410 -2.33 -12.19 21.73
N GLY A 411 -1.37 -11.38 21.25
CA GLY A 411 -1.07 -11.25 19.83
C GLY A 411 -0.69 -12.60 19.21
N VAL A 412 0.29 -13.29 19.80
CA VAL A 412 0.77 -14.60 19.31
C VAL A 412 -0.34 -15.65 19.33
N ASN A 413 -1.09 -15.73 20.44
CA ASN A 413 -2.15 -16.70 20.67
C ASN A 413 -3.29 -16.64 19.66
N SER A 414 -3.60 -15.43 19.19
CA SER A 414 -4.62 -15.19 18.16
C SER A 414 -4.03 -15.01 16.76
N ARG A 415 -2.73 -15.30 16.58
CA ARG A 415 -1.99 -15.14 15.32
C ARG A 415 -1.93 -13.70 14.81
N GLY A 416 -2.08 -12.70 15.67
CA GLY A 416 -1.95 -11.29 15.31
C GLY A 416 -0.54 -10.76 15.56
N GLY A 417 -0.44 -9.55 16.12
CA GLY A 417 0.84 -8.86 16.26
C GLY A 417 0.91 -8.00 17.52
N PHE A 418 2.09 -7.43 17.76
CA PHE A 418 2.34 -6.59 18.91
C PHE A 418 3.49 -5.62 18.64
N PHE A 419 3.35 -4.40 19.16
CA PHE A 419 4.46 -3.46 19.35
C PHE A 419 4.21 -2.60 20.59
N SER A 420 5.28 -2.03 21.14
CA SER A 420 5.20 -0.96 22.13
C SER A 420 6.08 0.20 21.69
N ALA A 421 5.58 1.43 21.81
CA ALA A 421 6.29 2.64 21.40
C ALA A 421 6.53 3.57 22.60
N ARG A 422 7.71 4.20 22.65
CA ARG A 422 8.09 5.15 23.71
C ARG A 422 8.03 6.61 23.25
N ASP A 423 7.88 6.83 21.97
CA ASP A 423 7.86 8.15 21.34
C ASP A 423 6.80 8.20 20.21
N PRO A 424 6.38 9.41 19.79
CA PRO A 424 5.35 9.58 18.77
C PRO A 424 5.70 9.05 17.38
N GLU A 425 6.98 9.04 16.99
CA GLU A 425 7.41 8.63 15.66
C GLU A 425 7.35 7.10 15.52
N THR A 426 7.91 6.39 16.50
CA THR A 426 7.79 4.93 16.59
C THR A 426 6.33 4.51 16.66
N PHE A 427 5.50 5.17 17.47
CA PHE A 427 4.07 4.85 17.57
C PHE A 427 3.35 4.98 16.22
N ASN A 428 3.56 6.08 15.51
CA ASN A 428 2.93 6.30 14.21
C ASN A 428 3.41 5.30 13.14
N THR A 429 4.71 5.01 13.13
CA THR A 429 5.33 4.08 12.18
C THR A 429 4.80 2.67 12.41
N GLU A 430 4.84 2.17 13.65
CA GLU A 430 4.43 0.81 13.98
C GLU A 430 2.92 0.59 13.91
N LEU A 431 2.10 1.62 14.24
CA LEU A 431 0.66 1.53 14.02
C LEU A 431 0.33 1.46 12.51
N THR A 432 1.02 2.25 11.70
CA THR A 432 0.88 2.19 10.23
C THR A 432 1.31 0.82 9.70
N ASN A 433 2.43 0.29 10.18
CA ASN A 433 2.92 -1.05 9.82
C ASN A 433 1.93 -2.14 10.24
N THR A 434 1.33 -2.02 11.43
CA THR A 434 0.29 -2.94 11.93
C THR A 434 -0.94 -2.95 11.01
N LEU A 435 -1.46 -1.77 10.64
CA LEU A 435 -2.58 -1.67 9.71
C LEU A 435 -2.23 -2.20 8.32
N ARG A 436 -1.00 -1.94 7.83
CA ARG A 436 -0.50 -2.50 6.57
C ARG A 436 -0.39 -4.02 6.64
N ASN A 437 0.10 -4.58 7.74
CA ASN A 437 0.16 -6.03 7.95
C ASN A 437 -1.23 -6.66 7.93
N ILE A 438 -2.24 -6.01 8.50
CA ILE A 438 -3.63 -6.45 8.40
C ILE A 438 -4.10 -6.44 6.93
N VAL A 439 -3.83 -5.36 6.19
CA VAL A 439 -4.17 -5.25 4.75
C VAL A 439 -3.49 -6.35 3.93
N ASN A 440 -2.18 -6.55 4.15
CA ASN A 440 -1.37 -7.55 3.45
C ASN A 440 -1.80 -8.97 3.80
N ARG A 441 -2.14 -9.24 5.06
CA ARG A 441 -2.66 -10.54 5.50
C ARG A 441 -3.99 -10.87 4.82
N VAL A 442 -4.86 -9.88 4.65
CA VAL A 442 -6.12 -10.07 3.91
C VAL A 442 -5.85 -10.36 2.43
N ALA A 443 -4.85 -9.69 1.85
CA ALA A 443 -4.39 -9.94 0.48
C ALA A 443 -3.64 -11.28 0.33
N SER A 444 -3.04 -11.82 1.40
CA SER A 444 -2.29 -13.09 1.37
C SER A 444 -3.13 -14.31 1.75
N ALA A 445 -4.13 -14.13 2.62
CA ALA A 445 -5.10 -15.17 2.96
C ALA A 445 -6.09 -15.40 1.80
N SER A 446 -6.34 -14.38 0.99
CA SER A 446 -7.02 -14.51 -0.30
C SER A 446 -6.06 -15.04 -1.38
N ASN A 447 -5.48 -16.23 -1.16
CA ASN A 447 -4.85 -17.05 -2.21
C ASN A 447 -5.92 -17.56 -3.19
N LEU A 448 -6.63 -16.64 -3.83
CA LEU A 448 -7.33 -16.84 -5.07
C LEU A 448 -6.40 -16.27 -6.13
N ALA A 449 -5.77 -17.15 -6.91
CA ALA A 449 -5.16 -16.69 -8.15
C ALA A 449 -6.29 -16.06 -8.98
N ALA A 450 -6.28 -14.74 -9.15
CA ALA A 450 -7.31 -14.07 -9.92
C ALA A 450 -7.08 -14.41 -11.39
N THR A 451 -8.04 -15.06 -12.05
CA THR A 451 -8.03 -15.25 -13.50
C THR A 451 -8.08 -13.88 -14.16
N THR A 452 -7.00 -13.46 -14.80
CA THR A 452 -6.92 -12.09 -15.34
C THR A 452 -7.50 -12.01 -16.73
N THR A 453 -7.23 -13.02 -17.54
CA THR A 453 -7.59 -13.04 -18.96
C THR A 453 -7.68 -14.49 -19.43
N THR A 454 -8.66 -14.75 -20.29
CA THR A 454 -8.83 -16.05 -20.96
C THR A 454 -8.77 -15.84 -22.47
N LEU A 455 -8.09 -16.75 -23.17
CA LEU A 455 -8.10 -16.84 -24.63
C LEU A 455 -8.57 -18.24 -25.01
N GLN A 456 -9.65 -18.34 -25.78
CA GLN A 456 -10.13 -19.60 -26.33
C GLN A 456 -9.67 -19.70 -27.79
N GLU A 457 -8.87 -20.72 -28.11
CA GLU A 457 -8.46 -21.05 -29.48
C GLU A 457 -8.49 -22.57 -29.65
N ASP A 458 -8.95 -23.05 -30.81
CA ASP A 458 -9.21 -24.46 -31.09
C ASP A 458 -10.08 -25.14 -30.01
N ASN A 459 -9.48 -26.06 -29.25
CA ASN A 459 -10.05 -26.83 -28.13
C ASN A 459 -9.41 -26.48 -26.77
N SER A 460 -8.66 -25.37 -26.69
CA SER A 460 -7.98 -24.96 -25.45
C SER A 460 -8.38 -23.54 -25.01
N VAL A 461 -8.56 -23.36 -23.70
CA VAL A 461 -8.62 -22.07 -23.03
C VAL A 461 -7.29 -21.85 -22.32
N PHE A 462 -6.61 -20.75 -22.63
CA PHE A 462 -5.42 -20.33 -21.92
C PHE A 462 -5.79 -19.31 -20.86
N GLN A 463 -5.43 -19.61 -19.62
CA GLN A 463 -5.79 -18.80 -18.46
C GLN A 463 -4.53 -18.31 -17.77
N ALA A 464 -4.36 -16.99 -17.73
CA ALA A 464 -3.35 -16.35 -16.91
C ALA A 464 -3.92 -15.97 -15.54
N SER A 465 -3.08 -16.10 -14.51
CA SER A 465 -3.42 -15.71 -13.14
C SER A 465 -2.21 -15.17 -12.39
N PHE A 466 -2.46 -14.60 -11.22
CA PHE A 466 -1.40 -14.13 -10.32
C PHE A 466 -1.77 -14.26 -8.85
N ASN A 467 -0.74 -14.29 -8.01
CA ASN A 467 -0.85 -14.33 -6.56
C ASN A 467 -0.29 -13.04 -5.95
N THR A 468 -1.12 -12.32 -5.17
CA THR A 468 -0.75 -11.05 -4.51
C THR A 468 0.10 -11.20 -3.25
N SER A 469 0.16 -12.40 -2.66
CA SER A 469 1.04 -12.68 -1.53
C SER A 469 2.49 -12.83 -1.97
N THR A 470 2.71 -13.45 -3.12
CA THR A 470 4.04 -13.85 -3.60
C THR A 470 4.47 -13.11 -4.87
N TRP A 471 3.59 -12.27 -5.44
CA TRP A 471 3.78 -11.58 -6.73
C TRP A 471 4.33 -12.54 -7.78
N SER A 472 3.62 -13.66 -7.93
CA SER A 472 3.96 -14.75 -8.83
C SER A 472 2.80 -15.01 -9.78
N GLY A 473 3.12 -15.31 -11.04
CA GLY A 473 2.15 -15.66 -12.07
C GLY A 473 2.03 -17.15 -12.29
N GLU A 474 0.91 -17.53 -12.88
CA GLU A 474 0.67 -18.86 -13.43
C GLU A 474 -0.05 -18.72 -14.78
N LEU A 475 0.29 -19.60 -15.71
CA LEU A 475 -0.38 -19.72 -17.00
C LEU A 475 -0.72 -21.19 -17.22
N VAL A 476 -1.99 -21.48 -17.47
CA VAL A 476 -2.46 -22.86 -17.71
C VAL A 476 -3.18 -22.96 -19.05
N GLY A 477 -2.97 -24.08 -19.74
CA GLY A 477 -3.80 -24.51 -20.85
C GLY A 477 -4.86 -25.48 -20.35
N VAL A 478 -6.13 -25.20 -20.66
CA VAL A 478 -7.30 -25.97 -20.19
C VAL A 478 -8.08 -26.47 -21.40
N ASP A 479 -8.52 -27.72 -21.40
CA ASP A 479 -9.36 -28.26 -22.46
C ASP A 479 -10.78 -27.66 -22.40
N VAL A 480 -11.34 -27.24 -23.53
CA VAL A 480 -12.66 -26.57 -23.57
C VAL A 480 -13.81 -27.58 -23.41
N GLU A 481 -13.60 -28.87 -23.71
CA GLU A 481 -14.63 -29.89 -23.65
C GLU A 481 -14.86 -30.42 -22.23
N ASP A 482 -13.78 -30.66 -21.48
CA ASP A 482 -13.84 -31.27 -20.14
C ASP A 482 -13.28 -30.38 -19.01
N PHE A 483 -12.74 -29.20 -19.33
CA PHE A 483 -12.14 -28.26 -18.38
C PHE A 483 -10.94 -28.82 -17.61
N SER A 484 -10.31 -29.89 -18.09
CA SER A 484 -9.08 -30.42 -17.50
C SER A 484 -7.88 -29.55 -17.84
N VAL A 485 -6.95 -29.40 -16.89
CA VAL A 485 -5.66 -28.73 -17.15
C VAL A 485 -4.84 -29.64 -18.05
N GLN A 486 -4.57 -29.18 -19.27
CA GLN A 486 -3.73 -29.86 -20.26
C GLN A 486 -2.24 -29.67 -19.92
N TRP A 487 -1.86 -28.47 -19.50
CA TRP A 487 -0.51 -28.14 -19.06
C TRP A 487 -0.49 -26.89 -18.18
N THR A 488 0.55 -26.78 -17.36
CA THR A 488 0.90 -25.58 -16.58
C THR A 488 2.26 -25.07 -17.03
N ALA A 489 2.40 -23.74 -17.12
CA ALA A 489 3.64 -23.10 -17.50
C ALA A 489 4.81 -23.57 -16.63
N ASN A 490 5.87 -24.00 -17.28
CA ASN A 490 7.10 -24.46 -16.67
C ASN A 490 8.30 -23.91 -17.45
N PHE A 491 9.49 -24.08 -16.88
CA PHE A 491 10.70 -23.42 -17.36
C PHE A 491 11.83 -24.44 -17.50
N PRO A 492 12.66 -24.33 -18.54
CA PRO A 492 13.96 -24.98 -18.57
C PRO A 492 14.82 -24.60 -17.36
N ASP A 493 15.88 -25.37 -17.11
CA ASP A 493 16.91 -24.96 -16.16
C ASP A 493 17.40 -23.55 -16.50
N TRP A 494 17.65 -22.72 -15.49
CA TRP A 494 17.89 -21.28 -15.67
C TRP A 494 19.04 -20.95 -16.65
N GLY A 495 20.03 -21.85 -16.78
CA GLY A 495 21.14 -21.73 -17.72
C GLY A 495 20.79 -22.09 -19.18
N ASP A 496 19.72 -22.86 -19.39
CA ASP A 496 19.25 -23.30 -20.71
C ASP A 496 18.11 -22.41 -21.26
N ARG A 497 17.59 -21.49 -20.44
CA ARG A 497 16.55 -20.54 -20.85
C ARG A 497 17.05 -19.58 -21.94
N VAL A 498 16.29 -19.47 -23.02
CA VAL A 498 16.54 -18.52 -24.11
C VAL A 498 15.89 -17.18 -23.78
N ILE A 499 16.65 -16.30 -23.13
CA ILE A 499 16.22 -14.96 -22.73
C ILE A 499 17.02 -13.95 -23.55
N GLU A 500 16.33 -13.18 -24.39
CA GLU A 500 16.94 -12.22 -25.30
C GLU A 500 16.56 -10.79 -24.93
N THR A 501 17.43 -9.84 -25.28
CA THR A 501 17.16 -8.41 -25.18
C THR A 501 17.74 -7.70 -26.41
N SER A 502 17.65 -6.38 -26.46
CA SER A 502 18.24 -5.61 -27.56
C SER A 502 18.92 -4.33 -27.08
N ARG A 503 19.76 -3.76 -27.95
CA ARG A 503 20.40 -2.46 -27.74
C ARG A 503 20.45 -1.67 -29.03
N GLY A 504 20.02 -0.42 -28.96
CA GLY A 504 20.08 0.53 -30.07
C GLY A 504 18.73 1.18 -30.36
N SER A 505 18.78 2.33 -31.03
CA SER A 505 17.60 3.11 -31.38
C SER A 505 17.11 2.80 -32.79
N GLY A 506 15.78 2.72 -32.97
CA GLY A 506 15.15 2.61 -34.30
C GLY A 506 14.92 1.17 -34.74
N ALA A 507 14.90 0.94 -36.05
CA ALA A 507 14.65 -0.37 -36.65
C ALA A 507 15.85 -1.32 -36.53
N ASN A 508 15.57 -2.59 -36.27
CA ASN A 508 16.50 -3.72 -36.16
C ASN A 508 17.67 -3.43 -35.20
N PRO A 509 17.40 -3.16 -33.90
CA PRO A 509 18.45 -3.02 -32.91
C PRO A 509 19.28 -4.30 -32.77
N ALA A 510 20.47 -4.20 -32.20
CA ALA A 510 21.32 -5.36 -31.97
C ALA A 510 20.68 -6.24 -30.89
N GLN A 511 20.25 -7.44 -31.26
CA GLN A 511 19.70 -8.46 -30.35
C GLN A 511 20.83 -9.31 -29.77
N PHE A 512 20.74 -9.64 -28.49
CA PHE A 512 21.72 -10.46 -27.78
C PHE A 512 21.08 -11.11 -26.54
N SER A 513 21.70 -12.18 -26.05
CA SER A 513 21.23 -12.92 -24.88
C SER A 513 21.36 -12.09 -23.59
N PHE A 514 20.35 -12.17 -22.74
CA PHE A 514 20.27 -11.45 -21.47
C PHE A 514 21.19 -12.11 -20.42
N GLU A 515 22.49 -11.89 -20.57
CA GLU A 515 23.53 -12.40 -19.68
C GLU A 515 24.42 -11.27 -19.20
N TRP A 516 24.92 -11.36 -17.96
CA TRP A 516 25.76 -10.32 -17.38
C TRP A 516 26.99 -9.98 -18.22
N ALA A 517 27.58 -10.97 -18.91
CA ALA A 517 28.73 -10.77 -19.78
C ALA A 517 28.44 -9.83 -20.98
N GLU A 518 27.22 -9.88 -21.51
CA GLU A 518 26.80 -9.14 -22.72
C GLU A 518 26.29 -7.72 -22.41
N LEU A 519 26.05 -7.42 -21.12
CA LEU A 519 25.63 -6.09 -20.67
C LEU A 519 26.77 -5.07 -20.70
N ASN A 520 26.45 -3.85 -21.15
CA ASN A 520 27.36 -2.71 -21.12
C ASN A 520 27.41 -2.07 -19.71
N SER A 521 28.27 -1.07 -19.53
CA SER A 521 28.45 -0.44 -18.22
C SER A 521 27.18 0.21 -17.64
N ALA A 522 26.34 0.85 -18.47
CA ALA A 522 25.11 1.50 -17.98
C ALA A 522 24.05 0.48 -17.58
N GLU A 523 23.91 -0.61 -18.35
CA GLU A 523 22.97 -1.69 -18.06
C GLU A 523 23.40 -2.49 -16.82
N LYS A 524 24.71 -2.70 -16.64
CA LYS A 524 25.27 -3.29 -15.42
C LYS A 524 24.98 -2.43 -14.19
N THR A 525 25.11 -1.11 -14.30
CA THR A 525 24.70 -0.20 -13.22
C THR A 525 23.21 -0.31 -12.92
N ALA A 526 22.37 -0.37 -13.96
CA ALA A 526 20.92 -0.48 -13.78
C ALA A 526 20.47 -1.80 -13.12
N LEU A 527 21.21 -2.89 -13.31
CA LEU A 527 20.90 -4.22 -12.77
C LEU A 527 21.75 -4.61 -11.55
N ASP A 528 22.59 -3.68 -11.09
CA ASP A 528 23.47 -3.76 -9.93
C ASP A 528 24.61 -4.81 -10.03
N ASN A 529 24.28 -6.10 -10.14
CA ASN A 529 25.25 -7.18 -10.09
C ASN A 529 24.84 -8.44 -10.89
N GLU A 530 25.79 -9.35 -11.10
CA GLU A 530 25.59 -10.59 -11.86
C GLU A 530 24.55 -11.53 -11.22
N GLN A 531 24.53 -11.60 -9.89
CA GLN A 531 23.59 -12.42 -9.14
C GLN A 531 22.14 -11.96 -9.36
N THR A 532 21.90 -10.65 -9.49
CA THR A 532 20.57 -10.12 -9.82
C THR A 532 20.14 -10.57 -11.20
N VAL A 533 21.03 -10.54 -12.19
CA VAL A 533 20.74 -11.02 -13.55
C VAL A 533 20.47 -12.52 -13.54
N ASN A 534 21.30 -13.32 -12.88
CA ASN A 534 21.07 -14.77 -12.77
C ASN A 534 19.76 -15.08 -12.04
N TYR A 535 19.43 -14.32 -10.99
CA TYR A 535 18.14 -14.42 -10.32
C TYR A 535 16.97 -14.14 -11.27
N LEU A 536 17.01 -13.05 -12.04
CA LEU A 536 15.99 -12.73 -13.05
C LEU A 536 15.88 -13.81 -14.14
N ARG A 537 17.01 -14.42 -14.50
CA ARG A 537 17.06 -15.59 -15.40
C ARG A 537 16.51 -16.87 -14.76
N GLY A 538 16.27 -16.90 -13.45
CA GLY A 538 15.61 -18.01 -12.76
C GLY A 538 16.50 -18.79 -11.78
N GLU A 539 17.74 -18.36 -11.55
CA GLU A 539 18.59 -18.95 -10.50
C GLU A 539 17.98 -18.70 -9.12
N ARG A 540 17.89 -19.75 -8.29
CA ARG A 540 17.28 -19.70 -6.96
C ARG A 540 18.27 -19.74 -5.79
N VAL A 541 19.58 -19.84 -6.06
CA VAL A 541 20.62 -20.08 -5.04
C VAL A 541 20.67 -19.00 -3.96
N ASN A 542 20.42 -17.74 -4.32
CA ASN A 542 20.50 -16.58 -3.42
C ASN A 542 19.13 -16.11 -2.89
N GLU A 543 18.08 -16.90 -3.07
CA GLU A 543 16.77 -16.63 -2.45
C GLU A 543 16.87 -16.71 -0.92
N LEU A 544 16.05 -15.93 -0.21
CA LEU A 544 16.04 -15.77 1.26
C LEU A 544 17.30 -15.14 1.87
N THR A 545 18.33 -14.86 1.08
CA THR A 545 19.60 -14.28 1.56
C THR A 545 19.86 -12.92 0.93
N LEU A 546 19.94 -12.86 -0.40
CA LEU A 546 20.10 -11.61 -1.16
C LEU A 546 18.81 -11.20 -1.86
N PHE A 547 18.00 -12.18 -2.26
CA PHE A 547 16.78 -11.96 -3.04
C PHE A 547 15.55 -12.52 -2.35
N ARG A 548 14.36 -12.00 -2.69
CA ARG A 548 13.10 -12.58 -2.24
C ARG A 548 12.96 -14.04 -2.66
N GLU A 549 12.25 -14.81 -1.86
CA GLU A 549 11.80 -16.14 -2.25
C GLU A 549 10.69 -16.05 -3.30
N ARG A 550 10.77 -16.87 -4.34
CA ARG A 550 9.75 -16.92 -5.41
C ARG A 550 8.94 -18.21 -5.37
N ALA A 551 7.62 -18.07 -5.31
CA ALA A 551 6.72 -19.20 -5.48
C ALA A 551 6.71 -19.75 -6.92
N SER A 552 6.81 -18.87 -7.93
CA SER A 552 6.94 -19.21 -9.35
C SER A 552 8.07 -18.41 -9.98
N LEU A 553 8.70 -18.95 -11.03
CA LEU A 553 9.66 -18.18 -11.84
C LEU A 553 8.95 -17.14 -12.72
N LEU A 554 7.69 -17.39 -13.06
CA LEU A 554 6.86 -16.44 -13.80
C LEU A 554 6.45 -15.30 -12.87
N GLY A 555 6.76 -14.06 -13.26
CA GLY A 555 6.22 -12.87 -12.61
C GLY A 555 4.69 -12.83 -12.68
N ASP A 556 4.05 -12.04 -11.83
CA ASP A 556 2.60 -11.93 -11.86
C ASP A 556 2.07 -11.39 -13.20
N ILE A 557 0.98 -11.98 -13.69
CA ILE A 557 0.30 -11.59 -14.93
C ILE A 557 -0.98 -10.85 -14.55
N ALA A 558 -0.83 -9.58 -14.17
CA ALA A 558 -1.92 -8.77 -13.64
C ALA A 558 -2.95 -8.34 -14.71
N HIS A 559 -2.51 -7.83 -15.87
CA HIS A 559 -3.44 -7.34 -16.91
C HIS A 559 -3.10 -7.81 -18.34
N SER A 560 -1.93 -8.40 -18.54
CA SER A 560 -1.55 -8.90 -19.86
C SER A 560 -2.42 -10.09 -20.25
N SER A 561 -3.10 -9.98 -21.39
CA SER A 561 -3.79 -11.10 -22.04
C SER A 561 -2.81 -11.95 -22.81
N PRO A 562 -2.79 -13.28 -22.61
CA PRO A 562 -2.07 -14.19 -23.49
C PRO A 562 -2.54 -14.05 -24.95
N VAL A 563 -1.63 -14.26 -25.88
CA VAL A 563 -1.93 -14.34 -27.33
C VAL A 563 -1.38 -15.63 -27.91
N TYR A 564 -2.25 -16.42 -28.53
CA TYR A 564 -1.92 -17.67 -29.20
C TYR A 564 -1.52 -17.41 -30.66
N VAL A 565 -0.46 -18.07 -31.09
CA VAL A 565 0.10 -17.97 -32.44
C VAL A 565 0.45 -19.36 -32.94
N ALA A 566 -0.33 -19.85 -33.90
CA ALA A 566 -0.11 -21.13 -34.57
C ALA A 566 -0.19 -20.92 -36.09
N GLU A 567 -0.94 -21.74 -36.83
CA GLU A 567 -1.19 -21.47 -38.24
C GLU A 567 -1.82 -20.09 -38.47
N SER A 568 -1.38 -19.37 -39.51
CA SER A 568 -1.95 -18.06 -39.79
C SER A 568 -3.40 -18.19 -40.24
N GLN A 569 -4.28 -17.44 -39.58
CA GLN A 569 -5.69 -17.36 -39.95
C GLN A 569 -5.85 -16.56 -41.25
N ASN A 570 -6.65 -17.07 -42.19
CA ASN A 570 -6.86 -16.40 -43.48
C ASN A 570 -7.67 -15.10 -43.33
N ARG A 571 -6.97 -13.96 -43.21
CA ARG A 571 -7.56 -12.61 -43.14
C ARG A 571 -8.18 -12.10 -44.46
N ASN A 572 -8.20 -12.93 -45.51
CA ASN A 572 -8.65 -12.56 -46.85
C ASN A 572 -7.88 -11.40 -47.51
N TYR A 573 -6.63 -11.12 -47.10
CA TYR A 573 -5.82 -10.04 -47.70
C TYR A 573 -5.62 -10.20 -49.20
N GLN A 574 -5.57 -11.43 -49.70
CA GLN A 574 -5.49 -11.77 -51.13
C GLN A 574 -6.65 -11.24 -51.99
N ARG A 575 -7.75 -10.77 -51.38
CA ARG A 575 -8.91 -10.22 -52.11
C ARG A 575 -8.79 -8.73 -52.44
N TYR A 576 -7.84 -8.03 -51.82
CA TYR A 576 -7.65 -6.60 -52.03
C TYR A 576 -6.73 -6.35 -53.24
N SER A 577 -6.76 -5.13 -53.79
CA SER A 577 -6.09 -4.77 -55.05
C SER A 577 -4.68 -4.17 -54.93
N TRP A 578 -4.14 -4.05 -53.72
CA TRP A 578 -2.76 -3.66 -53.44
C TRP A 578 -1.71 -4.69 -53.92
N PRO A 579 -0.49 -4.25 -54.31
CA PRO A 579 0.50 -5.10 -54.98
C PRO A 579 0.85 -6.43 -54.28
N GLU A 580 1.00 -6.38 -52.95
CA GLU A 580 1.46 -7.48 -52.10
C GLU A 580 0.36 -8.45 -51.67
N ALA A 581 -0.92 -8.10 -51.86
CA ALA A 581 -2.05 -8.92 -51.40
C ALA A 581 -2.00 -10.35 -51.92
N SER A 582 -1.71 -10.48 -53.22
CA SER A 582 -1.77 -11.76 -53.93
C SER A 582 -0.81 -12.82 -53.37
N SER A 583 0.29 -12.40 -52.75
CA SER A 583 1.29 -13.32 -52.16
C SER A 583 0.89 -13.84 -50.78
N TYR A 584 -0.13 -13.28 -50.13
CA TYR A 584 -0.57 -13.72 -48.80
C TYR A 584 -1.02 -15.18 -48.78
N GLN A 585 -1.63 -15.67 -49.86
CA GLN A 585 -2.02 -17.08 -49.95
C GLN A 585 -0.82 -18.03 -49.88
N SER A 586 0.34 -17.61 -50.38
CA SER A 586 1.59 -18.39 -50.27
C SER A 586 2.12 -18.35 -48.84
N PHE A 587 2.02 -17.20 -48.16
CA PHE A 587 2.39 -17.08 -46.75
C PHE A 587 1.53 -17.97 -45.83
N LEU A 588 0.22 -18.03 -46.07
CA LEU A 588 -0.67 -18.94 -45.34
C LEU A 588 -0.24 -20.41 -45.49
N THR A 589 0.30 -20.79 -46.66
CA THR A 589 0.81 -22.17 -46.85
C THR A 589 2.11 -22.43 -46.11
N THR A 590 2.97 -21.41 -45.93
CA THR A 590 4.23 -21.56 -45.20
C THR A 590 4.05 -21.63 -43.70
N THR A 591 2.99 -21.03 -43.14
CA THR A 591 2.75 -21.04 -41.69
C THR A 591 1.85 -22.20 -41.21
N LYS A 592 1.35 -23.06 -42.12
CA LYS A 592 0.49 -24.20 -41.75
C LYS A 592 1.10 -25.17 -40.74
N THR A 593 2.41 -25.33 -40.77
CA THR A 593 3.15 -26.23 -39.87
C THR A 593 3.90 -25.45 -38.78
N ARG A 594 3.53 -24.19 -38.56
CA ARG A 594 4.15 -23.37 -37.52
C ARG A 594 3.78 -23.96 -36.15
N ALA A 595 4.80 -24.26 -35.35
CA ALA A 595 4.62 -24.75 -34.00
C ALA A 595 3.80 -23.72 -33.18
N PRO A 596 2.76 -24.15 -32.46
CA PRO A 596 1.92 -23.25 -31.70
C PRO A 596 2.67 -22.68 -30.50
N ARG A 597 2.53 -21.38 -30.28
CA ARG A 597 3.13 -20.63 -29.18
C ARG A 597 2.09 -19.75 -28.52
N ILE A 598 2.26 -19.53 -27.23
CA ILE A 598 1.50 -18.54 -26.48
C ILE A 598 2.42 -17.50 -25.89
N PHE A 599 2.12 -16.22 -26.13
CA PHE A 599 2.91 -15.11 -25.64
C PHE A 599 2.15 -14.34 -24.55
N VAL A 600 2.84 -13.96 -23.47
CA VAL A 600 2.24 -13.19 -22.37
C VAL A 600 3.29 -12.30 -21.71
N GLY A 601 2.94 -11.05 -21.42
CA GLY A 601 3.76 -10.17 -20.58
C GLY A 601 3.60 -10.47 -19.10
N ALA A 602 4.69 -10.40 -18.35
CA ALA A 602 4.70 -10.60 -16.90
C ALA A 602 5.51 -9.50 -16.17
N ASN A 603 5.17 -9.29 -14.90
CA ASN A 603 5.80 -8.26 -14.05
C ASN A 603 7.14 -8.70 -13.44
N ASP A 604 7.77 -9.75 -13.98
CA ASP A 604 9.21 -10.00 -13.82
C ASP A 604 10.05 -9.24 -14.85
N GLY A 605 9.41 -8.42 -15.69
CA GLY A 605 10.05 -7.56 -16.68
C GLY A 605 10.13 -8.18 -18.07
N MET A 606 9.47 -9.32 -18.31
CA MET A 606 9.63 -10.06 -19.55
C MET A 606 8.32 -10.27 -20.31
N LEU A 607 8.43 -10.41 -21.63
CA LEU A 607 7.45 -11.11 -22.45
C LEU A 607 7.90 -12.57 -22.57
N HIS A 608 7.06 -13.51 -22.15
CA HIS A 608 7.33 -14.94 -22.23
C HIS A 608 6.62 -15.59 -23.42
N SER A 609 7.18 -16.67 -23.94
CA SER A 609 6.60 -17.55 -24.95
C SER A 609 6.63 -18.99 -24.48
N PHE A 610 5.48 -19.66 -24.43
CA PHE A 610 5.38 -21.08 -24.03
C PHE A 610 4.92 -21.96 -25.18
N ASN A 611 5.31 -23.24 -25.15
CA ASN A 611 4.82 -24.23 -26.10
C ASN A 611 3.33 -24.51 -25.84
N ALA A 612 2.47 -24.16 -26.79
CA ALA A 612 1.02 -24.30 -26.64
C ALA A 612 0.48 -25.62 -27.21
N ASP A 613 1.35 -26.49 -27.76
CA ASP A 613 0.94 -27.80 -28.26
C ASP A 613 0.69 -28.75 -27.08
N ALA A 614 -0.58 -28.98 -26.74
CA ALA A 614 -0.95 -29.88 -25.64
C ALA A 614 -0.65 -31.38 -25.94
N THR A 615 -0.22 -31.72 -27.15
CA THR A 615 0.01 -33.12 -27.57
C THR A 615 1.45 -33.59 -27.38
N VAL A 616 2.37 -32.68 -27.04
CA VAL A 616 3.79 -32.98 -26.85
C VAL A 616 4.17 -32.97 -25.36
N SER A 617 5.31 -33.59 -25.04
CA SER A 617 5.75 -33.75 -23.65
C SER A 617 6.28 -32.47 -23.01
N ASP A 618 6.72 -31.52 -23.82
CA ASP A 618 7.20 -30.18 -23.46
C ASP A 618 6.07 -29.13 -23.53
N ALA A 619 4.81 -29.56 -23.48
CA ALA A 619 3.66 -28.66 -23.40
C ALA A 619 3.77 -27.75 -22.17
N GLY A 620 3.54 -26.45 -22.37
CA GLY A 620 3.69 -25.44 -21.32
C GLY A 620 5.13 -25.06 -20.98
N GLU A 621 6.15 -25.65 -21.63
CA GLU A 621 7.55 -25.27 -21.41
C GLU A 621 7.86 -23.91 -22.06
N GLU A 622 8.59 -23.05 -21.35
CA GLU A 622 9.06 -21.77 -21.87
C GLU A 622 10.06 -21.99 -23.02
N THR A 623 9.75 -21.41 -24.18
CA THR A 623 10.56 -21.53 -25.41
C THR A 623 11.38 -20.29 -25.71
N PHE A 624 10.97 -19.13 -25.19
CA PHE A 624 11.63 -17.84 -25.41
C PHE A 624 11.13 -16.81 -24.39
N ALA A 625 12.00 -15.89 -23.97
CA ALA A 625 11.61 -14.68 -23.25
C ALA A 625 12.33 -13.44 -23.81
N TYR A 626 11.66 -12.29 -23.77
CA TYR A 626 12.21 -11.01 -24.18
C TYR A 626 12.19 -9.99 -23.06
N VAL A 627 13.35 -9.41 -22.75
CA VAL A 627 13.51 -8.29 -21.81
C VAL A 627 13.59 -6.99 -22.61
N PRO A 628 12.58 -6.09 -22.53
CA PRO A 628 12.62 -4.83 -23.25
C PRO A 628 13.76 -3.91 -22.79
N GLN A 629 14.27 -3.06 -23.68
CA GLN A 629 15.33 -2.07 -23.37
C GLN A 629 14.99 -1.19 -22.17
N ALA A 630 13.70 -0.90 -21.95
CA ALA A 630 13.23 -0.17 -20.78
C ALA A 630 13.71 -0.78 -19.46
N MET A 631 13.71 -2.10 -19.36
CA MET A 631 14.04 -2.87 -18.16
C MET A 631 15.54 -2.86 -17.85
N LEU A 632 16.36 -2.43 -18.82
CA LEU A 632 17.81 -2.26 -18.66
C LEU A 632 18.20 -0.83 -18.28
N THR A 633 17.24 -0.01 -17.86
CA THR A 633 17.46 1.38 -17.43
C THR A 633 17.26 1.55 -15.92
N GLU A 634 18.05 2.42 -15.29
CA GLU A 634 17.92 2.74 -13.85
C GLU A 634 16.50 3.23 -13.49
N THR A 635 15.83 3.92 -14.42
CA THR A 635 14.47 4.44 -14.20
C THR A 635 13.41 3.35 -14.06
N SER A 636 13.64 2.17 -14.65
CA SER A 636 12.71 1.04 -14.51
C SER A 636 12.73 0.43 -13.12
N ARG A 637 13.88 0.49 -12.44
CA ARG A 637 14.14 -0.16 -11.16
C ARG A 637 13.80 -1.65 -11.16
N LEU A 638 14.12 -2.39 -12.24
CA LEU A 638 13.86 -3.83 -12.32
C LEU A 638 14.45 -4.62 -11.14
N THR A 639 15.58 -4.15 -10.59
CA THR A 639 16.21 -4.73 -9.39
C THR A 639 15.26 -4.81 -8.19
N ASP A 640 14.25 -3.93 -8.10
CA ASP A 640 13.25 -3.97 -7.03
C ASP A 640 12.50 -5.32 -7.03
N PHE A 641 12.27 -5.93 -8.21
CA PHE A 641 11.63 -7.24 -8.32
C PHE A 641 12.41 -8.36 -7.59
N ALA A 642 13.72 -8.19 -7.41
CA ALA A 642 14.55 -9.13 -6.67
C ALA A 642 14.63 -8.81 -5.16
N SER A 643 14.18 -7.63 -4.72
CA SER A 643 14.27 -7.18 -3.32
C SER A 643 13.50 -8.09 -2.36
N ILE A 644 14.08 -8.39 -1.20
CA ILE A 644 13.41 -9.14 -0.12
C ILE A 644 12.14 -8.41 0.35
N ASP A 645 12.17 -7.07 0.37
CA ASP A 645 11.04 -6.20 0.73
C ASP A 645 10.30 -5.71 -0.52
N TYR A 646 10.15 -6.55 -1.55
CA TYR A 646 9.55 -6.16 -2.82
C TYR A 646 8.15 -5.54 -2.65
N GLU A 647 8.04 -4.26 -2.96
CA GLU A 647 6.77 -3.59 -3.21
C GLU A 647 6.42 -3.71 -4.69
N HIS A 648 5.22 -4.20 -4.99
CA HIS A 648 4.80 -4.50 -6.35
C HIS A 648 4.92 -3.30 -7.29
N ARG A 649 5.51 -3.57 -8.46
CA ARG A 649 5.64 -2.65 -9.58
C ARG A 649 5.15 -3.32 -10.85
N PHE A 650 4.44 -2.56 -11.67
CA PHE A 650 4.14 -3.00 -13.03
C PHE A 650 5.39 -2.86 -13.90
N TYR A 651 5.70 -3.89 -14.69
CA TYR A 651 6.76 -3.86 -15.68
C TYR A 651 6.19 -4.16 -17.07
N VAL A 652 6.23 -5.40 -17.55
CA VAL A 652 5.61 -5.79 -18.83
C VAL A 652 4.15 -6.21 -18.59
N ASP A 653 3.31 -5.25 -18.20
CA ASP A 653 1.90 -5.47 -17.85
C ASP A 653 0.94 -5.33 -19.06
N GLY A 654 1.45 -4.85 -20.21
CA GLY A 654 0.66 -4.64 -21.41
C GLY A 654 0.32 -5.94 -22.14
N SER A 655 -0.92 -6.04 -22.64
CA SER A 655 -1.33 -7.18 -23.45
C SER A 655 -0.63 -7.16 -24.83
N PRO A 656 0.11 -8.22 -25.21
CA PRO A 656 0.65 -8.33 -26.56
C PRO A 656 -0.47 -8.43 -27.61
N ILE A 657 -0.19 -7.93 -28.80
CA ILE A 657 -1.05 -8.06 -29.98
C ILE A 657 -0.26 -8.66 -31.13
N VAL A 658 -0.94 -9.42 -31.99
CA VAL A 658 -0.32 -10.09 -33.13
C VAL A 658 -1.09 -9.80 -34.40
N ALA A 659 -0.37 -9.54 -35.50
CA ALA A 659 -0.95 -9.40 -36.82
C ALA A 659 -0.01 -9.92 -37.93
N ASP A 660 -0.59 -10.41 -39.01
CA ASP A 660 0.13 -10.68 -40.24
C ASP A 660 0.27 -9.38 -41.04
N VAL A 661 1.50 -9.01 -41.38
CA VAL A 661 1.86 -7.74 -42.01
C VAL A 661 2.83 -7.95 -43.17
N PHE A 662 2.92 -6.99 -44.08
CA PHE A 662 3.88 -7.02 -45.19
C PHE A 662 4.96 -5.97 -44.99
N ILE A 663 6.15 -6.39 -44.57
CA ILE A 663 7.31 -5.54 -44.26
C ILE A 663 8.60 -6.17 -44.79
N GLY A 664 9.61 -5.37 -45.15
CA GLY A 664 10.87 -5.88 -45.68
C GLY A 664 10.72 -6.72 -46.97
N GLY A 665 9.64 -6.49 -47.73
CA GLY A 665 9.32 -7.23 -48.95
C GLY A 665 8.71 -8.64 -48.74
N ALA A 666 8.34 -9.02 -47.51
CA ALA A 666 7.74 -10.31 -47.21
C ALA A 666 6.57 -10.21 -46.23
N TRP A 667 5.67 -11.20 -46.26
CA TRP A 667 4.66 -11.38 -45.23
C TRP A 667 5.30 -11.93 -43.95
N ARG A 668 4.96 -11.34 -42.82
CA ARG A 668 5.50 -11.64 -41.49
C ARG A 668 4.38 -11.65 -40.46
N THR A 669 4.48 -12.48 -39.44
CA THR A 669 3.63 -12.39 -38.24
C THR A 669 4.37 -11.59 -37.20
N VAL A 670 3.85 -10.42 -36.83
CA VAL A 670 4.50 -9.48 -35.93
C VAL A 670 3.71 -9.36 -34.64
N LEU A 671 4.42 -9.44 -33.53
CA LEU A 671 3.93 -9.16 -32.19
C LEU A 671 4.34 -7.75 -31.78
N VAL A 672 3.40 -6.99 -31.23
CA VAL A 672 3.68 -5.70 -30.58
C VAL A 672 3.31 -5.80 -29.12
N GLY A 673 4.27 -5.49 -28.24
CA GLY A 673 4.09 -5.43 -26.80
C GLY A 673 4.25 -4.01 -26.27
N THR A 674 3.66 -3.75 -25.10
CA THR A 674 3.80 -2.49 -24.37
C THR A 674 4.04 -2.80 -22.90
N LEU A 675 4.54 -1.83 -22.14
CA LEU A 675 4.65 -1.98 -20.68
C LEU A 675 3.29 -1.82 -19.97
N GLY A 676 2.24 -1.37 -20.66
CA GLY A 676 0.93 -1.13 -20.07
C GLY A 676 0.99 -0.10 -18.95
N ARG A 677 0.95 -0.55 -17.69
CA ARG A 677 1.14 0.30 -16.50
C ARG A 677 2.60 0.52 -16.13
N GLY A 678 3.52 -0.29 -16.64
CA GLY A 678 4.94 -0.23 -16.28
C GLY A 678 5.74 0.87 -16.95
N GLY A 679 5.16 1.62 -17.89
CA GLY A 679 5.79 2.82 -18.44
C GLY A 679 5.42 3.15 -19.87
N ASP A 680 6.19 4.08 -20.43
CA ASP A 680 5.97 4.77 -21.70
C ASP A 680 6.72 4.10 -22.87
N TRP A 681 6.71 2.76 -22.91
CA TRP A 681 7.57 1.99 -23.82
C TRP A 681 6.81 0.95 -24.65
N MET A 682 7.27 0.73 -25.88
CA MET A 682 6.74 -0.27 -26.80
C MET A 682 7.85 -1.01 -27.52
N PHE A 683 7.59 -2.26 -27.88
CA PHE A 683 8.50 -3.07 -28.68
C PHE A 683 7.72 -3.91 -29.70
N ALA A 684 8.38 -4.27 -30.79
CA ALA A 684 7.84 -5.15 -31.82
C ALA A 684 8.82 -6.27 -32.16
N LEU A 685 8.28 -7.48 -32.26
CA LEU A 685 9.02 -8.70 -32.56
C LEU A 685 8.46 -9.34 -33.83
N ASP A 686 9.32 -9.78 -34.73
CA ASP A 686 8.98 -10.71 -35.79
C ASP A 686 8.97 -12.12 -35.19
N ILE A 687 7.77 -12.69 -35.09
CA ILE A 687 7.50 -14.03 -34.56
C ILE A 687 7.02 -14.97 -35.67
N THR A 688 7.37 -14.67 -36.93
CA THR A 688 7.00 -15.51 -38.08
C THR A 688 7.52 -16.92 -37.90
N ASP A 689 8.79 -17.04 -37.49
CA ASP A 689 9.45 -18.29 -37.12
C ASP A 689 9.62 -18.33 -35.60
N PRO A 690 8.91 -19.21 -34.87
CA PRO A 690 9.00 -19.29 -33.41
C PRO A 690 10.36 -19.80 -32.91
N SER A 691 11.23 -20.31 -33.78
CA SER A 691 12.59 -20.72 -33.45
C SER A 691 13.63 -19.60 -33.63
N GLU A 692 13.28 -18.51 -34.32
CA GLU A 692 14.18 -17.40 -34.61
C GLU A 692 13.44 -16.06 -34.50
N ILE A 693 13.03 -15.71 -33.28
CA ILE A 693 12.34 -14.46 -32.98
C ILE A 693 13.31 -13.28 -33.11
N LYS A 694 12.91 -12.24 -33.85
CA LYS A 694 13.74 -11.06 -34.15
C LYS A 694 13.14 -9.78 -33.62
N VAL A 695 13.96 -8.93 -33.00
CA VAL A 695 13.52 -7.59 -32.57
C VAL A 695 13.45 -6.64 -33.77
N LEU A 696 12.24 -6.17 -34.10
CA LEU A 696 12.04 -5.17 -35.15
C LEU A 696 12.38 -3.77 -34.64
N TRP A 697 11.93 -3.43 -33.43
CA TRP A 697 12.27 -2.18 -32.76
C TRP A 697 11.84 -2.25 -31.28
N ASP A 698 12.49 -1.45 -30.45
CA ASP A 698 12.22 -1.34 -29.02
C ASP A 698 12.44 0.13 -28.61
N ILE A 699 11.36 0.85 -28.33
CA ILE A 699 11.35 2.32 -28.34
C ILE A 699 10.57 2.93 -27.17
N LYS A 700 11.16 3.99 -26.62
CA LYS A 700 10.46 4.90 -25.72
C LYS A 700 9.51 5.80 -26.51
N VAL A 701 8.28 5.95 -26.02
CA VAL A 701 7.25 6.81 -26.60
C VAL A 701 6.66 7.65 -25.47
N PRO A 702 7.22 8.84 -25.15
CA PRO A 702 6.83 9.63 -23.97
C PRO A 702 5.35 10.01 -23.88
N GLU A 703 4.68 10.06 -25.03
CA GLU A 703 3.23 10.29 -25.15
C GLU A 703 2.40 9.11 -24.63
N LEU A 704 2.98 7.93 -24.46
CA LEU A 704 2.32 6.79 -23.84
C LEU A 704 2.30 6.95 -22.33
N GLY A 705 1.10 6.94 -21.78
CA GLY A 705 0.86 6.76 -20.37
C GLY A 705 0.33 5.35 -20.09
N ILE A 706 -0.43 5.23 -19.01
CA ILE A 706 -1.10 3.99 -18.62
C ILE A 706 -2.14 3.62 -19.67
N MET A 707 -1.98 2.46 -20.29
CA MET A 707 -2.88 1.96 -21.33
C MET A 707 -3.57 0.67 -20.90
N PRO A 708 -4.88 0.71 -20.59
CA PRO A 708 -5.66 -0.51 -20.35
C PRO A 708 -6.13 -1.19 -21.65
N HIS A 709 -5.89 -0.59 -22.83
CA HIS A 709 -6.39 -1.07 -24.12
C HIS A 709 -5.26 -1.59 -25.02
N LYS A 710 -5.61 -2.44 -25.97
CA LYS A 710 -4.69 -3.08 -26.93
C LYS A 710 -4.43 -2.15 -28.12
N PRO A 711 -3.17 -1.97 -28.57
CA PRO A 711 -2.91 -1.25 -29.82
C PRO A 711 -3.55 -1.95 -31.03
N VAL A 712 -3.66 -1.25 -32.16
CA VAL A 712 -4.19 -1.81 -33.40
C VAL A 712 -3.11 -1.80 -34.47
N ILE A 713 -2.84 -2.96 -35.08
CA ILE A 713 -1.95 -3.07 -36.25
C ILE A 713 -2.82 -3.05 -37.51
N THR A 714 -2.55 -2.12 -38.42
CA THR A 714 -3.27 -2.06 -39.70
C THR A 714 -2.43 -1.44 -40.80
N ARG A 715 -2.90 -1.58 -42.04
CA ARG A 715 -2.32 -0.90 -43.19
C ARG A 715 -3.00 0.44 -43.45
N LEU A 716 -2.18 1.46 -43.66
CA LEU A 716 -2.62 2.81 -43.96
C LEU A 716 -2.65 3.08 -45.48
N ASN A 717 -3.35 4.14 -45.87
CA ASN A 717 -3.49 4.57 -47.28
C ASN A 717 -2.14 4.93 -47.95
N ASN A 718 -1.10 5.20 -47.17
CA ASN A 718 0.26 5.46 -47.66
C ASN A 718 0.99 4.17 -48.09
N GLY A 719 0.35 3.01 -47.98
CA GLY A 719 0.91 1.73 -48.37
C GLY A 719 1.66 1.00 -47.25
N ARG A 720 1.79 1.61 -46.07
CA ARG A 720 2.64 1.12 -44.98
C ARG A 720 1.80 0.51 -43.87
N TRP A 721 2.36 -0.48 -43.21
CA TRP A 721 1.80 -1.07 -42.00
C TRP A 721 2.23 -0.26 -40.78
N SER A 722 1.30 -0.02 -39.86
CA SER A 722 1.53 0.84 -38.71
C SER A 722 0.78 0.34 -37.49
N VAL A 723 1.34 0.64 -36.32
CA VAL A 723 0.68 0.50 -35.03
C VAL A 723 -0.03 1.81 -34.72
N LEU A 724 -1.32 1.73 -34.41
CA LEU A 724 -2.12 2.84 -33.92
C LEU A 724 -2.39 2.61 -32.45
N VAL A 725 -2.10 3.63 -31.65
CA VAL A 725 -2.20 3.55 -30.20
C VAL A 725 -2.58 4.89 -29.61
N GLY A 726 -3.48 4.90 -28.64
CA GLY A 726 -3.84 6.12 -27.92
C GLY A 726 -2.70 6.60 -27.02
N TYR A 727 -2.74 7.86 -26.59
CA TYR A 727 -1.76 8.39 -25.63
C TYR A 727 -1.90 7.72 -24.25
N GLY A 728 -3.05 7.15 -23.91
CA GLY A 728 -3.28 6.60 -22.57
C GLY A 728 -3.34 7.66 -21.47
N TYR A 729 -3.58 7.21 -20.24
CA TYR A 729 -3.78 8.07 -19.07
C TYR A 729 -2.46 8.46 -18.41
N ASN A 730 -2.39 9.63 -17.77
CA ASN A 730 -1.20 10.08 -17.02
C ASN A 730 0.10 10.08 -17.86
N ASN A 731 0.00 10.34 -19.18
CA ASN A 731 1.18 10.48 -20.03
C ASN A 731 1.99 11.73 -19.67
N SER A 732 3.31 11.69 -19.87
CA SER A 732 4.22 12.78 -19.48
C SER A 732 3.86 14.15 -20.09
N PRO A 733 3.36 14.24 -21.35
CA PRO A 733 2.90 15.51 -21.92
C PRO A 733 1.57 16.05 -21.37
N GLY A 734 0.79 15.24 -20.66
CA GLY A 734 -0.55 15.61 -20.19
C GLY A 734 -1.56 15.85 -21.33
N LYS A 735 -1.41 15.15 -22.46
CA LYS A 735 -2.19 15.36 -23.67
C LYS A 735 -3.06 14.16 -24.06
N SER A 736 -3.98 14.40 -24.98
CA SER A 736 -4.77 13.38 -25.67
C SER A 736 -4.46 13.35 -27.15
N GLY A 737 -4.37 12.15 -27.72
CA GLY A 737 -4.16 11.98 -29.15
C GLY A 737 -4.06 10.53 -29.56
N LEU A 738 -3.83 10.34 -30.86
CA LEU A 738 -3.51 9.07 -31.47
C LEU A 738 -2.06 9.09 -31.98
N LEU A 739 -1.30 8.08 -31.64
CA LEU A 739 0.05 7.82 -32.11
C LEU A 739 -0.02 6.84 -33.27
N VAL A 740 0.71 7.14 -34.34
CA VAL A 740 0.90 6.24 -35.47
C VAL A 740 2.38 5.96 -35.61
N VAL A 741 2.76 4.73 -35.27
CA VAL A 741 4.14 4.21 -35.32
C VAL A 741 4.28 3.32 -36.54
N ASP A 742 5.28 3.58 -37.37
CA ASP A 742 5.54 2.72 -38.52
C ASP A 742 6.09 1.37 -38.07
N LEU A 743 5.52 0.27 -38.56
CA LEU A 743 5.88 -1.05 -38.05
C LEU A 743 7.25 -1.53 -38.55
N GLU A 744 7.68 -1.10 -39.74
CA GLU A 744 8.97 -1.49 -40.31
C GLU A 744 10.11 -0.60 -39.81
N GLN A 745 9.85 0.70 -39.69
CA GLN A 745 10.90 1.69 -39.37
C GLN A 745 10.93 2.07 -37.89
N GLY A 746 9.88 1.80 -37.10
CA GLY A 746 9.81 2.17 -35.69
C GLY A 746 10.18 3.65 -35.47
N ALA A 747 11.14 3.91 -34.57
CA ALA A 747 11.67 5.25 -34.30
C ALA A 747 12.64 5.80 -35.38
N SER A 748 12.99 5.03 -36.42
CA SER A 748 13.74 5.54 -37.58
C SER A 748 12.89 6.48 -38.45
N LEU A 749 11.57 6.52 -38.24
CA LEU A 749 10.68 7.56 -38.76
C LEU A 749 10.04 8.35 -37.60
N PRO A 750 9.73 9.65 -37.80
CA PRO A 750 9.00 10.41 -36.80
C PRO A 750 7.63 9.78 -36.53
N ILE A 751 7.36 9.45 -35.27
CA ILE A 751 6.04 9.00 -34.80
C ILE A 751 5.03 10.12 -35.11
N ARG A 752 3.97 9.80 -35.85
CA ARG A 752 2.94 10.78 -36.19
C ARG A 752 2.00 10.92 -35.00
N LYS A 753 1.83 12.17 -34.56
CA LYS A 753 1.02 12.56 -33.40
C LYS A 753 -0.22 13.28 -33.91
N LEU A 754 -1.39 12.67 -33.71
CA LEU A 754 -2.69 13.25 -34.01
C LEU A 754 -3.30 13.74 -32.70
N GLU A 755 -2.85 14.89 -32.23
CA GLU A 755 -3.28 15.51 -30.97
C GLU A 755 -4.66 16.17 -31.10
N THR A 756 -5.45 16.13 -30.03
CA THR A 756 -6.73 16.86 -29.95
C THR A 756 -6.50 18.36 -29.73
N SER A 757 -7.44 19.21 -30.17
CA SER A 757 -7.26 20.67 -30.23
C SER A 757 -7.39 21.44 -28.91
N ASP A 758 -7.75 20.81 -27.79
CA ASP A 758 -7.97 21.49 -26.50
C ASP A 758 -6.88 21.19 -25.46
N SER A 759 -6.53 22.21 -24.67
CA SER A 759 -5.53 22.17 -23.58
C SER A 759 -5.96 21.35 -22.36
N ASP A 760 -7.21 20.90 -22.32
CA ASP A 760 -7.85 20.31 -21.14
C ASP A 760 -8.17 18.81 -21.31
N ALA A 761 -7.71 18.19 -22.39
CA ALA A 761 -7.97 16.77 -22.66
C ALA A 761 -6.93 15.87 -21.96
N VAL A 762 -7.35 15.21 -20.87
CA VAL A 762 -6.55 14.21 -20.12
C VAL A 762 -6.78 12.80 -20.68
N GLY A 763 -5.92 12.39 -21.60
CA GLY A 763 -5.84 11.03 -22.16
C GLY A 763 -6.95 10.68 -23.16
N LEU A 764 -6.57 10.23 -24.36
CA LEU A 764 -7.47 9.52 -25.27
C LEU A 764 -7.28 8.03 -25.02
N ALA A 765 -8.30 7.39 -24.46
CA ALA A 765 -8.39 5.93 -24.37
C ALA A 765 -9.40 5.50 -25.44
N GLN A 766 -8.96 4.71 -26.42
CA GLN A 766 -9.85 4.09 -27.38
C GLN A 766 -10.21 2.69 -26.92
#